data_AF-A0AAN8FUT9-F1
#
_entry.id   AF-A0AAN8FUT9-F1
#
_cell.length_a   1.000
_cell.length_b   1.000
_cell.length_c   1.000
_cell.angle_alpha   90.00
_cell.angle_beta   90.00
_cell.angle_gamma   90.00
#
_symmetry.space_group_name_H-M   'P 1'
#
loop_
_entity.id
_entity.type
_entity.pdbx_description
1 polymer ?
#
loop_
_entity_poly.entity_id
_entity_poly.type
_entity_poly.pdbx_seq_one_letter_code
_entity_poly.pdbx_strand_id
1 'polypeptide(L)'
;MDEDDGSSVEQSNDHDQHRKSEITRNFKLIKAEPIDDYEDDSDSTPPSPRVKHKRQCAEVAMKKIKLDIQPGQSDASKDKRNGAESREGSCDRSDCALQKSCSLSINPSCLKTLTDACGKNFYHITKGEHVCSTCYDDIWKYGRTYSQQFADWKVVWCKMSRCFPTPRFFVQDQLLPYWLECPDCHKFRKSDSEPIAVISTEDIENFHCFDCNVPEDKLAADARHPNWILSASVAPLLHNSPSLYYLRDHYYLDEVGLSPAVSIYMGEEKLPSSSFMAPFHIPDEPMAFCVRPDVMEHDEVKRFPQYSAEPIIYLGLRNLVITLWNMNPFEYLTFDHCKKYLISRGLSRVWQTQELKKIYEYLNVKSIVNIGLLSIHAPLSCRTRRSANVVIIGAGISGLAAARQLQSLGTKVTVLEAKDRPGGRMQDDLSLGIPVGCGAQLITGIMNNPIVVMCHQANIPYRPLHRECAMMDSVTGKVMNHKVDRIADEHWNCIHDILGHWRSHTKGPDHSLMEQRRKKNGSGVLGSLNLSKFLGAPGASTFDLVMVAVASVISTALFMRFFISHPAPVQQSQMDSTYNNSQIYQTRILDDQTVEIDLLIVTDLDHDSKVSNKKWTSFAKRGVLRISPDHEKVSVEWTPNSEFSLSTEISSGDRAMELSDLVVFDGRLLVGDDRTGLIYEIRDGKAFPWIFVNDGPGNATKGLKLEWLTVKDEHLYAGGLGKEWTTTEGEYVNDHPMWVKVISRKGEIIHVNWRDVFVQVRRAAGIEYPGYMIHEAVQWSDIHQKWFFLPRRASHEKYSEAEDETRGTNLLIIADSSFSSFKVVHVGELTHPSRGFSAFQFIPDTNDNLIIALKSEEKDGKPVASYIAQIVCPDTPSVIYQINIAHKKLVKGARLKWGDAFERAFQFNLGNAEFSCGAKLSDVSWRNWDQNEAVNQFAGAHALLSNGCGELVERLAEGLDIRYDHEVTLVEWLRAAKTVSVHCRNGKKFNADKVLLALPLAVLQKHRVRFNPKLPDKKARAMKYIGAGLIEKVAVRFPRCFWNSLLKKDGTLDYFSHAPRKSCDRGLFNMFYDFSRRDENGVAPFYVLMSYVCGDSVDIVNKYSDEEVAQIFVDTLRQLFPNEDIPEPDGAVVTHWGRDPHIGMSYSYVRIGGTGAHYDDLAAPIDGKLYFAGECTNRFFPQTMTGAYISGLREAGRIWESSHNEIWID
;
A
#
# COMPACT_ATOMS: atom_id res chain seq x y z
N MET A 1 -2.06 15.62 -71.54
CA MET A 1 -3.26 15.76 -72.35
C MET A 1 -4.21 16.63 -71.57
N ASP A 2 -4.44 17.91 -71.81
CA ASP A 2 -3.98 18.93 -72.77
C ASP A 2 -4.30 20.26 -72.01
N GLU A 3 -3.46 21.29 -72.01
CA GLU A 3 -3.52 22.45 -72.94
C GLU A 3 -4.96 22.83 -73.36
N ASP A 4 -5.38 24.09 -73.44
CA ASP A 4 -4.96 25.39 -72.93
C ASP A 4 -6.10 26.35 -73.32
N ASP A 5 -6.15 27.51 -72.67
CA ASP A 5 -6.63 28.81 -73.17
C ASP A 5 -8.10 29.17 -73.49
N GLY A 6 -8.46 30.38 -73.03
CA GLY A 6 -9.31 31.30 -73.81
C GLY A 6 -10.22 32.32 -73.10
N SER A 7 -9.65 33.33 -72.41
CA SER A 7 -10.02 34.79 -72.40
C SER A 7 -11.49 35.27 -72.15
N SER A 8 -11.86 36.42 -71.58
CA SER A 8 -11.28 37.66 -71.01
C SER A 8 -12.47 38.47 -70.41
N VAL A 9 -12.31 39.37 -69.43
CA VAL A 9 -12.29 40.85 -69.58
C VAL A 9 -11.93 41.49 -68.21
N GLU A 10 -11.16 42.58 -68.30
CA GLU A 10 -10.38 43.33 -67.30
C GLU A 10 -11.17 44.26 -66.36
N GLN A 11 -10.61 44.57 -65.18
CA GLN A 11 -10.07 45.92 -64.87
C GLN A 11 -9.16 45.93 -63.62
N SER A 12 -8.06 46.65 -63.75
CA SER A 12 -6.87 46.72 -62.89
C SER A 12 -6.98 47.74 -61.74
N ASN A 13 -6.24 47.52 -60.64
CA ASN A 13 -5.07 48.36 -60.35
C ASN A 13 -4.13 47.79 -59.28
N ASP A 14 -2.85 47.83 -59.65
CA ASP A 14 -1.61 47.98 -58.89
C ASP A 14 -1.02 46.85 -58.03
N HIS A 15 -0.20 46.07 -58.74
CA HIS A 15 1.25 45.95 -58.57
C HIS A 15 1.83 45.37 -57.26
N ASP A 16 2.05 44.08 -57.36
CA ASP A 16 3.02 43.26 -56.64
C ASP A 16 4.33 43.18 -57.45
N GLN A 17 5.51 43.25 -56.79
CA GLN A 17 6.65 42.34 -56.98
C GLN A 17 7.94 42.74 -56.23
N HIS A 18 8.40 41.76 -55.42
CA HIS A 18 9.77 41.31 -55.20
C HIS A 18 10.79 42.18 -54.42
N ARG A 19 11.24 41.68 -53.25
CA ARG A 19 12.51 40.92 -53.10
C ARG A 19 12.80 40.49 -51.66
N LYS A 20 13.70 39.50 -51.60
CA LYS A 20 14.31 38.76 -50.48
C LYS A 20 14.90 39.59 -49.31
N SER A 21 15.05 38.86 -48.20
CA SER A 21 16.13 38.80 -47.20
C SER A 21 16.15 39.73 -45.96
N GLU A 22 16.41 39.05 -44.83
CA GLU A 22 17.12 39.47 -43.59
C GLU A 22 16.41 40.21 -42.43
N ILE A 23 16.44 39.53 -41.26
CA ILE A 23 16.82 39.98 -39.90
C ILE A 23 15.86 40.89 -39.07
N THR A 24 15.67 40.45 -37.82
CA THR A 24 15.36 41.15 -36.53
C THR A 24 13.93 41.37 -35.99
N ARG A 25 13.72 40.79 -34.79
CA ARG A 25 13.12 41.33 -33.53
C ARG A 25 11.63 41.72 -33.46
N ASN A 26 10.91 41.02 -32.56
CA ASN A 26 10.22 41.53 -31.35
C ASN A 26 8.87 40.83 -31.11
N PHE A 27 8.77 39.96 -30.10
CA PHE A 27 7.49 39.65 -29.46
C PHE A 27 7.49 40.21 -28.05
N LYS A 28 6.77 41.33 -27.88
CA LYS A 28 6.34 41.86 -26.58
C LYS A 28 5.00 41.21 -26.22
N LEU A 29 4.96 40.64 -25.01
CA LEU A 29 3.75 40.22 -24.29
C LEU A 29 2.73 41.37 -24.22
N ILE A 30 1.50 41.09 -24.65
CA ILE A 30 0.34 41.98 -24.49
C ILE A 30 -0.27 41.73 -23.11
N LYS A 31 -0.40 42.81 -22.33
CA LYS A 31 -1.10 42.88 -21.05
C LYS A 31 -2.61 42.69 -21.23
N ALA A 32 -3.23 41.92 -20.34
CA ALA A 32 -4.68 41.95 -20.12
C ALA A 32 -5.02 43.05 -19.10
N GLU A 33 -6.06 43.84 -19.40
CA GLU A 33 -6.75 44.74 -18.47
C GLU A 33 -8.20 44.25 -18.24
N PRO A 34 -8.85 44.66 -17.13
CA PRO A 34 -9.91 43.91 -16.46
C PRO A 34 -11.34 44.34 -16.88
N ILE A 35 -12.32 43.45 -16.68
CA ILE A 35 -13.75 43.77 -16.69
C ILE A 35 -14.40 43.19 -15.42
N ASP A 36 -15.22 44.04 -14.81
CA ASP A 36 -15.75 44.06 -13.44
C ASP A 36 -16.72 42.93 -13.02
N ASP A 37 -16.79 42.85 -11.69
CA ASP A 37 -17.54 41.99 -10.77
C ASP A 37 -19.07 41.94 -10.94
N TYR A 38 -19.64 40.78 -10.59
CA TYR A 38 -20.86 40.70 -9.79
C TYR A 38 -20.60 39.80 -8.58
N GLU A 39 -20.87 40.39 -7.41
CA GLU A 39 -20.62 39.93 -6.04
C GLU A 39 -21.25 38.56 -5.71
N ASP A 40 -20.50 37.70 -5.00
CA ASP A 40 -21.06 36.83 -3.96
C ASP A 40 -20.02 36.69 -2.82
N ASP A 41 -20.28 37.41 -1.73
CA ASP A 41 -19.48 37.43 -0.51
C ASP A 41 -19.73 36.16 0.33
N SER A 42 -18.71 35.31 0.46
CA SER A 42 -18.28 34.82 1.79
C SER A 42 -16.91 34.15 1.72
N ASP A 43 -15.94 34.89 2.21
CA ASP A 43 -14.50 34.66 2.18
C ASP A 43 -14.06 33.58 3.19
N SER A 44 -13.15 32.70 2.77
CA SER A 44 -12.01 32.30 3.62
C SER A 44 -10.79 31.93 2.76
N THR A 45 -10.23 32.98 2.15
CA THR A 45 -8.82 33.17 1.73
C THR A 45 -8.23 32.33 0.58
N PRO A 46 -7.72 32.95 -0.49
CA PRO A 46 -6.83 32.29 -1.44
C PRO A 46 -5.44 32.08 -0.83
N PRO A 47 -4.66 31.08 -1.27
CA PRO A 47 -3.30 30.89 -0.80
C PRO A 47 -2.48 32.14 -1.13
N SER A 48 -1.97 32.78 -0.07
CA SER A 48 -0.94 33.81 -0.14
C SER A 48 0.18 33.38 -1.10
N PRO A 49 0.70 34.26 -1.98
CA PRO A 49 1.97 34.01 -2.63
C PRO A 49 3.04 33.99 -1.53
N ARG A 50 3.37 32.81 -1.02
CA ARG A 50 4.39 32.67 0.02
C ARG A 50 5.78 32.86 -0.59
N VAL A 51 6.16 34.13 -0.60
CA VAL A 51 7.49 34.69 -0.36
C VAL A 51 8.51 33.62 0.08
N LYS A 52 9.57 33.41 -0.73
CA LYS A 52 10.83 32.73 -0.34
C LYS A 52 11.08 33.00 1.14
N HIS A 53 11.01 32.00 2.02
CA HIS A 53 11.02 32.21 3.48
C HIS A 53 12.09 33.25 3.87
N LYS A 54 11.66 34.49 4.15
CA LYS A 54 12.52 35.64 4.42
C LYS A 54 13.05 35.51 5.84
N ARG A 55 14.26 34.97 6.00
CA ARG A 55 15.03 35.21 7.24
C ARG A 55 15.41 36.69 7.28
N GLN A 56 15.27 37.33 8.44
CA GLN A 56 15.59 38.75 8.69
C GLN A 56 16.94 39.23 8.12
N CYS A 57 17.92 38.34 7.93
CA CYS A 57 19.27 38.67 7.44
C CYS A 57 19.31 39.33 6.04
N ALA A 58 18.47 38.91 5.08
CA ALA A 58 18.52 39.47 3.72
C ALA A 58 17.97 40.91 3.66
N GLU A 59 16.88 41.20 4.38
CA GLU A 59 16.33 42.56 4.51
C GLU A 59 17.25 43.48 5.34
N VAL A 60 17.87 42.95 6.41
CA VAL A 60 18.85 43.68 7.21
C VAL A 60 20.12 44.00 6.41
N ALA A 61 20.63 43.05 5.62
CA ALA A 61 21.78 43.27 4.74
C ALA A 61 21.45 44.27 3.60
N MET A 62 20.28 44.16 2.97
CA MET A 62 19.81 45.14 1.97
C MET A 62 19.62 46.55 2.56
N LYS A 63 19.06 46.66 3.78
CA LYS A 63 18.97 47.96 4.49
C LYS A 63 20.34 48.53 4.82
N LYS A 64 21.29 47.69 5.26
CA LYS A 64 22.66 48.10 5.56
C LYS A 64 23.43 48.50 4.29
N ILE A 65 23.21 47.83 3.16
CA ILE A 65 23.77 48.22 1.86
C ILE A 65 23.21 49.55 1.38
N LYS A 66 21.91 49.81 1.55
CA LYS A 66 21.33 51.14 1.25
C LYS A 66 21.92 52.25 2.12
N LEU A 67 22.31 51.94 3.37
CA LEU A 67 23.00 52.87 4.27
C LEU A 67 24.49 53.04 3.90
N ASP A 68 25.19 51.96 3.53
CA ASP A 68 26.60 51.96 3.12
C ASP A 68 26.84 52.63 1.75
N ILE A 69 25.82 52.67 0.87
CA ILE A 69 25.89 53.30 -0.47
C ILE A 69 25.60 54.82 -0.41
N GLN A 70 25.09 55.36 0.70
CA GLN A 70 24.95 56.81 0.85
C GLN A 70 26.31 57.45 1.20
N PRO A 71 26.77 58.47 0.44
CA PRO A 71 28.04 59.13 0.74
C PRO A 71 27.85 60.03 1.96
N GLY A 72 28.26 59.56 3.14
CA GLY A 72 28.27 60.41 4.33
C GLY A 72 28.50 59.69 5.65
N GLN A 73 29.65 59.97 6.26
CA GLN A 73 30.04 59.73 7.66
C GLN A 73 30.35 58.28 8.07
N SER A 74 31.64 57.94 7.97
CA SER A 74 32.25 56.83 8.70
C SER A 74 32.26 57.12 10.21
N ASP A 75 31.49 56.37 10.99
CA ASP A 75 31.57 56.42 12.44
C ASP A 75 32.67 55.46 12.93
N ALA A 76 33.86 56.01 13.12
CA ALA A 76 35.06 55.31 13.59
C ALA A 76 34.98 55.08 15.11
N SER A 77 34.05 54.24 15.58
CA SER A 77 33.90 54.05 17.02
C SER A 77 33.30 52.72 17.46
N LYS A 78 33.62 51.58 16.82
CA LYS A 78 33.22 50.25 17.34
C LYS A 78 34.11 49.10 16.86
N ASP A 79 35.39 49.14 17.24
CA ASP A 79 36.23 47.94 17.31
C ASP A 79 37.32 48.14 18.37
N LYS A 80 36.93 47.96 19.64
CA LYS A 80 37.87 47.69 20.73
C LYS A 80 37.20 46.73 21.70
N ARG A 81 37.46 45.44 21.53
CA ARG A 81 37.46 44.42 22.60
C ARG A 81 38.00 43.09 22.08
N ASN A 82 39.29 42.87 22.29
CA ASN A 82 39.89 41.72 22.98
C ASN A 82 41.34 41.56 22.52
N GLY A 83 42.25 41.85 23.44
CA GLY A 83 43.67 41.60 23.26
C GLY A 83 44.00 40.13 23.47
N ALA A 84 44.71 39.57 22.51
CA ALA A 84 45.72 38.53 22.71
C ALA A 84 46.88 38.91 21.79
N GLU A 85 48.10 38.96 22.33
CA GLU A 85 49.31 39.33 21.61
C GLU A 85 49.48 38.46 20.34
N SER A 86 49.24 39.04 19.16
CA SER A 86 49.46 38.38 17.88
C SER A 86 50.94 38.43 17.52
N ARG A 87 51.61 37.27 17.46
CA ARG A 87 52.97 37.12 16.92
C ARG A 87 53.04 37.66 15.48
N GLU A 88 54.09 38.40 15.17
CA GLU A 88 54.36 39.02 13.86
C GLU A 88 54.38 37.97 12.72
N GLY A 89 53.85 38.30 11.54
CA GLY A 89 53.80 37.38 10.38
C GLY A 89 52.87 36.17 10.53
N SER A 90 52.00 36.17 11.55
CA SER A 90 51.08 35.06 11.84
C SER A 90 49.80 35.10 10.98
N CYS A 91 49.13 33.95 10.93
CA CYS A 91 47.86 33.74 10.24
C CYS A 91 46.81 34.04 11.30
N ASP A 92 45.68 34.61 10.91
CA ASP A 92 44.55 34.84 11.80
C ASP A 92 43.98 33.53 12.40
N ARG A 93 44.38 32.36 11.87
CA ARG A 93 44.17 31.03 12.45
C ARG A 93 45.43 30.51 13.16
N SER A 94 45.30 30.17 14.44
CA SER A 94 46.42 29.78 15.33
C SER A 94 47.02 28.41 15.04
N ASP A 95 46.30 27.53 14.34
CA ASP A 95 46.69 26.17 13.97
C ASP A 95 47.36 26.07 12.57
N CYS A 96 47.61 27.21 11.90
CA CYS A 96 48.18 27.25 10.55
C CYS A 96 49.70 27.51 10.54
N ALA A 97 50.47 26.64 9.87
CA ALA A 97 51.94 26.60 9.85
C ALA A 97 52.62 27.89 9.32
N LEU A 98 53.92 28.06 9.64
CA LEU A 98 54.66 29.34 9.68
C LEU A 98 55.03 29.99 8.33
N GLN A 99 55.08 29.29 7.20
CA GLN A 99 55.47 29.89 5.91
C GLN A 99 54.24 30.24 5.05
N LYS A 100 54.02 31.53 4.77
CA LYS A 100 52.78 32.04 4.15
C LYS A 100 53.09 32.83 2.89
N SER A 101 52.39 32.49 1.81
CA SER A 101 52.42 33.22 0.55
C SER A 101 51.05 33.80 0.22
N CYS A 102 51.01 35.01 -0.34
CA CYS A 102 49.77 35.62 -0.82
C CYS A 102 49.34 34.95 -2.12
N SER A 103 48.13 34.39 -2.14
CA SER A 103 47.59 33.61 -3.26
C SER A 103 47.13 34.48 -4.44
N LEU A 104 46.87 35.78 -4.20
CA LEU A 104 46.25 36.69 -5.16
C LEU A 104 47.26 37.55 -5.92
N SER A 105 48.26 38.11 -5.23
CA SER A 105 49.26 39.02 -5.82
C SER A 105 48.70 40.18 -6.68
N ILE A 106 47.48 40.64 -6.36
CA ILE A 106 46.73 41.66 -7.11
C ILE A 106 47.17 43.12 -6.88
N ASN A 107 47.98 43.37 -5.85
CA ASN A 107 48.49 44.71 -5.54
C ASN A 107 50.01 44.75 -5.78
N PRO A 108 50.58 45.79 -6.42
CA PRO A 108 52.03 45.91 -6.64
C PRO A 108 52.88 45.85 -5.36
N SER A 109 52.31 46.28 -4.22
CA SER A 109 52.89 46.20 -2.87
C SER A 109 52.51 44.92 -2.11
N CYS A 110 52.10 43.86 -2.82
CA CYS A 110 51.81 42.55 -2.24
C CYS A 110 53.01 42.02 -1.45
N LEU A 111 52.75 41.44 -0.28
CA LEU A 111 53.80 40.88 0.57
C LEU A 111 54.47 39.62 -0.01
N LYS A 112 53.90 39.01 -1.06
CA LYS A 112 54.37 37.78 -1.73
C LYS A 112 54.63 36.65 -0.73
N THR A 113 55.81 36.59 -0.12
CA THR A 113 56.30 35.54 0.81
C THR A 113 57.05 36.12 2.03
N LEU A 114 57.00 37.43 2.27
CA LEU A 114 57.84 38.13 3.25
C LEU A 114 57.58 37.69 4.71
N THR A 115 58.60 37.13 5.35
CA THR A 115 58.69 36.90 6.82
C THR A 115 59.09 38.16 7.59
N ASP A 116 59.56 39.21 6.91
CA ASP A 116 60.30 40.32 7.55
C ASP A 116 59.56 41.68 7.53
N ALA A 117 58.29 41.70 7.14
CA ALA A 117 57.48 42.93 7.15
C ALA A 117 56.79 43.12 8.52
N CYS A 118 57.37 43.99 9.36
CA CYS A 118 56.81 44.45 10.62
C CYS A 118 55.32 44.88 10.45
N GLY A 119 54.41 44.21 11.15
CA GLY A 119 53.04 44.67 11.38
C GLY A 119 51.93 44.26 10.40
N LYS A 120 52.12 43.30 9.47
CA LYS A 120 51.06 42.92 8.51
C LYS A 120 50.68 41.42 8.57
N ASN A 121 49.43 41.16 8.95
CA ASN A 121 48.85 39.81 9.10
C ASN A 121 48.39 39.19 7.76
N PHE A 122 48.37 37.86 7.70
CA PHE A 122 47.74 37.09 6.60
C PHE A 122 46.34 36.62 7.00
N TYR A 123 45.37 36.80 6.10
CA TYR A 123 44.02 36.26 6.24
C TYR A 123 43.96 34.85 5.68
N HIS A 124 43.51 33.90 6.50
CA HIS A 124 43.31 32.50 6.13
C HIS A 124 42.13 32.32 5.19
N ILE A 125 42.32 31.56 4.10
CA ILE A 125 41.23 31.08 3.25
C ILE A 125 41.08 29.57 3.41
N THR A 126 42.14 28.82 3.10
CA THR A 126 42.27 27.37 3.29
C THR A 126 43.70 27.03 3.73
N LYS A 127 43.96 25.79 4.15
CA LYS A 127 45.33 25.33 4.41
C LYS A 127 46.13 25.29 3.11
N GLY A 128 46.95 26.33 2.90
CA GLY A 128 47.74 26.53 1.68
C GLY A 128 47.40 27.81 0.93
N GLU A 129 46.23 28.41 1.18
CA GLU A 129 45.78 29.65 0.53
C GLU A 129 45.55 30.75 1.56
N HIS A 130 46.37 31.80 1.45
CA HIS A 130 46.31 32.98 2.31
C HIS A 130 46.27 34.26 1.47
N VAL A 131 45.73 35.33 2.05
CA VAL A 131 45.74 36.67 1.43
C VAL A 131 46.45 37.63 2.38
N CYS A 132 47.48 38.33 1.90
CA CYS A 132 48.16 39.33 2.72
C CYS A 132 47.26 40.53 2.97
N SER A 133 47.44 41.23 4.10
CA SER A 133 46.60 42.39 4.46
C SER A 133 46.53 43.46 3.38
N THR A 134 47.60 43.68 2.62
CA THR A 134 47.63 44.68 1.54
C THR A 134 46.71 44.29 0.39
N CYS A 135 46.70 43.03 -0.04
CA CYS A 135 45.77 42.55 -1.05
C CYS A 135 44.33 42.45 -0.50
N TYR A 136 44.16 42.08 0.77
CA TYR A 136 42.84 41.95 1.37
C TYR A 136 42.12 43.30 1.53
N ASP A 137 42.87 44.34 1.91
CA ASP A 137 42.38 45.71 2.01
C ASP A 137 41.94 46.27 0.64
N ASP A 138 42.65 45.89 -0.42
CA ASP A 138 42.37 46.32 -1.79
C ASP A 138 41.03 45.79 -2.36
N ILE A 139 40.45 44.79 -1.70
CA ILE A 139 39.18 44.16 -2.10
C ILE A 139 37.98 45.01 -1.69
N TRP A 140 37.96 45.56 -0.48
CA TRP A 140 36.72 46.11 0.10
C TRP A 140 36.84 47.56 0.60
N LYS A 141 38.07 48.07 0.82
CA LYS A 141 38.23 49.47 1.25
C LYS A 141 37.90 50.41 0.09
N TYR A 142 37.15 51.46 0.38
CA TYR A 142 36.72 52.46 -0.60
C TYR A 142 37.90 53.08 -1.36
N GLY A 143 37.76 53.25 -2.67
CA GLY A 143 38.78 53.85 -3.54
C GLY A 143 39.95 52.92 -3.91
N ARG A 144 39.82 51.61 -3.68
CA ARG A 144 40.81 50.58 -4.06
C ARG A 144 40.38 49.80 -5.30
N THR A 145 41.35 49.15 -5.94
CA THR A 145 41.26 48.50 -7.27
C THR A 145 40.06 47.57 -7.46
N TYR A 146 39.70 46.77 -6.44
CA TYR A 146 38.61 45.77 -6.53
C TYR A 146 37.35 46.15 -5.74
N SER A 147 37.34 47.34 -5.13
CA SER A 147 36.27 47.79 -4.24
C SER A 147 34.90 47.92 -4.91
N GLN A 148 34.88 48.33 -6.19
CA GLN A 148 33.64 48.42 -6.98
C GLN A 148 33.13 47.03 -7.35
N GLN A 149 34.00 46.14 -7.81
CA GLN A 149 33.65 44.75 -8.16
C GLN A 149 33.14 43.98 -6.94
N PHE A 150 33.72 44.22 -5.75
CA PHE A 150 33.20 43.67 -4.50
C PHE A 150 31.81 44.22 -4.16
N ALA A 151 31.57 45.53 -4.36
CA ALA A 151 30.25 46.13 -4.14
C ALA A 151 29.19 45.57 -5.12
N ASP A 152 29.53 45.43 -6.40
CA ASP A 152 28.64 44.89 -7.43
C ASP A 152 28.30 43.42 -7.14
N TRP A 153 29.32 42.61 -6.81
CA TRP A 153 29.15 41.23 -6.37
C TRP A 153 28.25 41.12 -5.14
N LYS A 154 28.45 42.00 -4.14
CA LYS A 154 27.67 42.03 -2.90
C LYS A 154 26.17 42.25 -3.17
N VAL A 155 25.84 43.07 -4.17
CA VAL A 155 24.44 43.31 -4.58
C VAL A 155 23.82 42.05 -5.16
N VAL A 156 24.53 41.32 -6.03
CA VAL A 156 24.05 40.05 -6.60
C VAL A 156 23.91 38.99 -5.52
N TRP A 157 24.95 38.85 -4.68
CA TRP A 157 24.98 37.91 -3.56
C TRP A 157 23.75 38.09 -2.65
N CYS A 158 23.47 39.30 -2.19
CA CYS A 158 22.34 39.57 -1.30
C CYS A 158 20.95 39.31 -1.92
N LYS A 159 20.82 39.19 -3.25
CA LYS A 159 19.55 38.85 -3.89
C LYS A 159 19.26 37.35 -3.84
N MET A 160 20.31 36.52 -3.89
CA MET A 160 20.20 35.07 -4.13
C MET A 160 20.92 34.22 -3.08
N SER A 161 21.36 34.81 -1.97
CA SER A 161 22.05 34.15 -0.84
C SER A 161 21.41 34.47 0.52
N ARG A 162 21.53 33.54 1.46
CA ARG A 162 21.27 33.76 2.89
C ARG A 162 22.52 34.08 3.70
N CYS A 163 23.71 33.71 3.23
CA CYS A 163 25.00 34.02 3.86
C CYS A 163 25.36 35.50 3.78
N PHE A 164 25.97 36.03 4.83
CA PHE A 164 26.46 37.42 4.84
C PHE A 164 27.66 37.58 3.89
N PRO A 165 27.64 38.55 2.96
CA PRO A 165 28.72 38.75 2.00
C PRO A 165 29.97 39.29 2.71
N THR A 166 31.03 38.47 2.78
CA THR A 166 32.32 38.84 3.36
C THR A 166 33.41 38.93 2.29
N PRO A 167 34.51 39.67 2.52
CA PRO A 167 35.63 39.64 1.58
C PRO A 167 36.23 38.24 1.41
N ARG A 168 36.15 37.35 2.42
CA ARG A 168 36.59 35.94 2.27
C ARG A 168 35.74 35.17 1.27
N PHE A 169 34.41 35.34 1.29
CA PHE A 169 33.54 34.76 0.25
C PHE A 169 33.89 35.30 -1.13
N PHE A 170 34.12 36.62 -1.27
CA PHE A 170 34.53 37.19 -2.55
C PHE A 170 35.88 36.66 -3.04
N VAL A 171 36.86 36.48 -2.14
CA VAL A 171 38.15 35.86 -2.49
C VAL A 171 37.93 34.44 -3.04
N GLN A 172 37.17 33.61 -2.32
CA GLN A 172 36.88 32.23 -2.71
C GLN A 172 36.09 32.17 -4.03
N ASP A 173 35.12 33.06 -4.22
CA ASP A 173 34.15 33.03 -5.33
C ASP A 173 34.67 33.73 -6.60
N GLN A 174 35.52 34.75 -6.48
CA GLN A 174 35.90 35.61 -7.62
C GLN A 174 37.42 35.67 -7.89
N LEU A 175 38.27 35.54 -6.88
CA LEU A 175 39.68 35.93 -7.01
C LEU A 175 40.69 34.77 -6.94
N LEU A 176 40.37 33.67 -6.25
CA LEU A 176 41.29 32.54 -6.19
C LEU A 176 41.54 31.94 -7.59
N PRO A 177 42.78 31.49 -7.88
CA PRO A 177 43.10 30.82 -9.13
C PRO A 177 42.37 29.49 -9.23
N TYR A 178 42.07 29.04 -10.46
CA TYR A 178 41.56 27.69 -10.68
C TYR A 178 42.68 26.65 -10.61
N TRP A 179 42.33 25.42 -10.23
CA TRP A 179 43.23 24.27 -10.25
C TRP A 179 42.69 23.20 -11.18
N LEU A 180 43.42 22.89 -12.25
CA LEU A 180 43.00 21.99 -13.32
C LEU A 180 43.83 20.70 -13.32
N GLU A 181 43.20 19.56 -13.63
CA GLU A 181 43.85 18.26 -13.69
C GLU A 181 44.24 17.97 -15.15
N CYS A 182 45.51 17.66 -15.41
CA CYS A 182 45.92 17.24 -16.74
C CYS A 182 45.47 15.80 -17.04
N PRO A 183 44.78 15.52 -18.16
CA PRO A 183 44.25 14.19 -18.47
C PRO A 183 45.34 13.15 -18.75
N ASP A 184 46.54 13.58 -19.19
CA ASP A 184 47.63 12.65 -19.54
C ASP A 184 48.38 12.11 -18.31
N CYS A 185 48.56 12.95 -17.27
CA CYS A 185 49.37 12.60 -16.10
C CYS A 185 48.63 12.63 -14.76
N HIS A 186 47.35 13.06 -14.74
CA HIS A 186 46.50 13.16 -13.55
C HIS A 186 47.05 14.03 -12.41
N LYS A 187 47.95 14.98 -12.75
CA LYS A 187 48.49 15.98 -11.82
C LYS A 187 47.70 17.28 -11.95
N PHE A 188 47.41 17.90 -10.81
CA PHE A 188 46.81 19.22 -10.74
C PHE A 188 47.84 20.32 -10.97
N ARG A 189 47.41 21.35 -11.69
CA ARG A 189 48.17 22.57 -11.99
C ARG A 189 47.31 23.79 -11.65
N LYS A 190 47.97 24.81 -11.12
CA LYS A 190 47.38 26.13 -10.98
C LYS A 190 47.21 26.74 -12.38
N SER A 191 46.01 27.24 -12.67
CA SER A 191 45.70 27.94 -13.93
C SER A 191 46.27 29.36 -13.91
N ASP A 192 46.69 29.84 -15.07
CA ASP A 192 47.14 31.21 -15.31
C ASP A 192 45.98 32.20 -15.55
N SER A 193 44.73 31.75 -15.33
CA SER A 193 43.53 32.59 -15.45
C SER A 193 43.64 33.88 -14.62
N GLU A 194 43.34 35.02 -15.22
CA GLU A 194 43.31 36.30 -14.52
C GLU A 194 42.25 36.32 -13.39
N PRO A 195 42.43 37.13 -12.34
CA PRO A 195 41.39 37.35 -11.33
C PRO A 195 40.06 37.75 -11.98
N ILE A 196 38.93 37.28 -11.44
CA ILE A 196 37.56 37.48 -11.96
C ILE A 196 37.23 36.65 -13.22
N ALA A 197 38.20 36.29 -14.06
CA ALA A 197 37.95 35.50 -15.27
C ALA A 197 37.35 34.13 -14.94
N VAL A 198 36.20 33.80 -15.54
CA VAL A 198 35.48 32.53 -15.31
C VAL A 198 35.90 31.54 -16.40
N ILE A 199 36.27 30.33 -16.01
CA ILE A 199 36.56 29.24 -16.96
C ILE A 199 35.27 28.52 -17.36
N SER A 200 35.23 28.03 -18.59
CA SER A 200 34.18 27.19 -19.14
C SER A 200 34.47 25.70 -18.94
N THR A 201 33.50 24.84 -19.25
CA THR A 201 33.71 23.38 -19.30
C THR A 201 34.71 22.99 -20.39
N GLU A 202 34.73 23.72 -21.51
CA GLU A 202 35.65 23.52 -22.63
C GLU A 202 37.10 23.82 -22.23
N ASP A 203 37.32 24.87 -21.42
CA ASP A 203 38.65 25.18 -20.86
C ASP A 203 39.19 24.05 -19.97
N ILE A 204 38.29 23.35 -19.25
CA ILE A 204 38.66 22.21 -18.38
C ILE A 204 38.99 20.98 -19.22
N GLU A 205 38.21 20.72 -20.26
CA GLU A 205 38.43 19.57 -21.17
C GLU A 205 39.72 19.71 -21.97
N ASN A 206 39.99 20.91 -22.48
CA ASN A 206 41.15 21.19 -23.32
C ASN A 206 42.44 21.44 -22.53
N PHE A 207 42.40 21.34 -21.19
CA PHE A 207 43.56 21.61 -20.36
C PHE A 207 44.60 20.48 -20.43
N HIS A 208 45.78 20.80 -20.94
CA HIS A 208 46.97 19.94 -20.87
C HIS A 208 48.11 20.69 -20.19
N CYS A 209 48.85 20.01 -19.31
CA CYS A 209 50.02 20.63 -18.71
C CYS A 209 51.19 20.65 -19.70
N PHE A 210 52.01 21.71 -19.66
CA PHE A 210 53.13 21.89 -20.57
C PHE A 210 54.17 20.75 -20.50
N ASP A 211 54.44 20.24 -19.30
CA ASP A 211 55.33 19.09 -19.08
C ASP A 211 54.78 18.19 -17.96
N CYS A 212 54.46 16.95 -18.33
CA CYS A 212 53.94 15.92 -17.43
C CYS A 212 55.00 15.41 -16.44
N ASN A 213 56.29 15.63 -16.68
CA ASN A 213 57.37 15.19 -15.79
C ASN A 213 57.52 16.08 -14.56
N VAL A 214 57.08 17.34 -14.63
CA VAL A 214 57.11 18.27 -13.49
C VAL A 214 56.30 17.65 -12.32
N PRO A 215 56.84 17.61 -11.08
CA PRO A 215 56.10 17.13 -9.93
C PRO A 215 54.77 17.87 -9.71
N GLU A 216 53.82 17.25 -9.04
CA GLU A 216 52.62 17.96 -8.58
C GLU A 216 52.99 18.98 -7.50
N ASP A 217 52.32 20.13 -7.49
CA ASP A 217 52.49 21.10 -6.42
C ASP A 217 52.10 20.45 -5.08
N LYS A 218 52.96 20.62 -4.07
CA LYS A 218 52.73 20.05 -2.73
C LYS A 218 51.41 20.53 -2.14
N LEU A 219 50.96 21.75 -2.43
CA LEU A 219 49.68 22.28 -1.98
C LEU A 219 48.49 21.48 -2.53
N ALA A 220 48.56 21.07 -3.80
CA ALA A 220 47.54 20.22 -4.41
C ALA A 220 47.57 18.80 -3.82
N ALA A 221 48.77 18.25 -3.57
CA ALA A 221 48.91 16.97 -2.89
C ALA A 221 48.35 17.01 -1.46
N ASP A 222 48.60 18.08 -0.70
CA ASP A 222 48.09 18.28 0.66
C ASP A 222 46.56 18.47 0.68
N ALA A 223 45.99 19.09 -0.37
CA ALA A 223 44.54 19.30 -0.50
C ALA A 223 43.75 18.00 -0.71
N ARG A 224 44.40 16.92 -1.15
CA ARG A 224 43.80 15.58 -1.28
C ARG A 224 43.51 14.89 0.07
N HIS A 225 43.97 15.47 1.18
CA HIS A 225 43.72 14.87 2.50
C HIS A 225 42.23 15.04 2.90
N PRO A 226 41.53 14.00 3.40
CA PRO A 226 40.09 14.07 3.69
C PRO A 226 39.70 15.23 4.62
N ASN A 227 40.45 15.45 5.69
CA ASN A 227 40.23 16.51 6.67
C ASN A 227 40.69 17.91 6.22
N TRP A 228 41.25 18.05 5.02
CA TRP A 228 41.76 19.34 4.54
C TRP A 228 40.65 20.40 4.48
N ILE A 229 39.43 20.01 4.12
CA ILE A 229 38.30 20.94 3.99
C ILE A 229 37.92 21.63 5.30
N LEU A 230 38.19 21.03 6.46
CA LEU A 230 37.97 21.64 7.78
C LEU A 230 38.88 22.87 8.01
N SER A 231 39.89 23.05 7.16
CA SER A 231 40.70 24.25 7.14
C SER A 231 40.01 25.43 6.46
N ALA A 232 38.99 25.21 5.62
CA ALA A 232 38.34 26.28 4.85
C ALA A 232 37.62 27.27 5.77
N SER A 233 37.81 28.56 5.51
CA SER A 233 37.17 29.65 6.27
C SER A 233 35.73 29.94 5.84
N VAL A 234 35.38 29.57 4.61
CA VAL A 234 34.06 29.69 3.98
C VAL A 234 33.82 28.47 3.11
N ALA A 235 32.56 28.08 2.90
CA ALA A 235 32.23 26.95 2.03
C ALA A 235 32.54 27.27 0.56
N PRO A 236 33.32 26.44 -0.15
CA PRO A 236 33.51 26.58 -1.59
C PRO A 236 32.22 26.21 -2.33
N LEU A 237 31.73 27.12 -3.18
CA LEU A 237 30.51 26.93 -3.95
C LEU A 237 30.84 26.57 -5.41
N LEU A 238 29.91 25.88 -6.07
CA LEU A 238 30.04 25.54 -7.49
C LEU A 238 29.60 26.71 -8.37
N HIS A 239 30.37 26.96 -9.43
CA HIS A 239 30.07 28.00 -10.42
C HIS A 239 29.40 27.36 -11.64
N ASN A 240 28.45 28.07 -12.26
CA ASN A 240 27.78 27.68 -13.50
C ASN A 240 27.30 26.22 -13.53
N SER A 241 26.85 25.69 -12.38
CA SER A 241 26.36 24.32 -12.30
C SER A 241 25.07 24.16 -13.11
N PRO A 242 24.92 23.08 -13.91
CA PRO A 242 23.67 22.76 -14.59
C PRO A 242 22.46 22.64 -13.65
N SER A 243 22.69 22.38 -12.36
CA SER A 243 21.65 22.33 -11.32
C SER A 243 20.82 23.62 -11.22
N LEU A 244 21.31 24.74 -11.75
CA LEU A 244 20.56 25.98 -11.87
C LEU A 244 19.24 25.81 -12.64
N TYR A 245 19.19 24.89 -13.61
CA TYR A 245 17.97 24.59 -14.39
C TYR A 245 16.76 24.31 -13.49
N TYR A 246 16.96 23.49 -12.46
CA TYR A 246 15.89 23.09 -11.54
C TYR A 246 15.78 23.99 -10.30
N LEU A 247 16.89 24.58 -9.83
CA LEU A 247 16.96 25.13 -8.46
C LEU A 247 16.85 26.65 -8.39
N ARG A 248 17.12 27.38 -9.48
CA ARG A 248 17.25 28.86 -9.47
C ARG A 248 16.01 29.58 -8.94
N ASP A 249 14.83 29.13 -9.37
CA ASP A 249 13.58 29.83 -9.09
C ASP A 249 12.99 29.45 -7.72
N HIS A 250 13.41 28.30 -7.18
CA HIS A 250 12.82 27.71 -5.97
C HIS A 250 13.73 27.80 -4.72
N TYR A 251 15.05 27.89 -4.88
CA TYR A 251 16.02 27.84 -3.77
C TYR A 251 16.96 29.05 -3.70
N TYR A 252 17.54 29.29 -2.52
CA TYR A 252 18.72 30.16 -2.39
C TYR A 252 19.95 29.36 -2.81
N LEU A 253 20.78 29.94 -3.67
CA LEU A 253 21.83 29.18 -4.38
C LEU A 253 22.94 28.69 -3.44
N ASP A 254 23.29 29.48 -2.45
CA ASP A 254 24.29 29.13 -1.44
C ASP A 254 23.87 27.94 -0.55
N GLU A 255 22.58 27.82 -0.24
CA GLU A 255 22.04 26.71 0.57
C GLU A 255 22.11 25.35 -0.16
N VAL A 256 22.16 25.38 -1.49
CA VAL A 256 22.25 24.18 -2.35
C VAL A 256 23.65 23.99 -2.95
N GLY A 257 24.65 24.72 -2.43
CA GLY A 257 26.07 24.58 -2.79
C GLY A 257 26.50 25.29 -4.08
N LEU A 258 25.72 26.27 -4.56
CA LEU A 258 25.95 27.00 -5.80
C LEU A 258 26.30 28.47 -5.54
N SER A 259 27.18 29.04 -6.37
CA SER A 259 27.55 30.46 -6.27
C SER A 259 26.40 31.36 -6.72
N PRO A 260 25.93 32.31 -5.89
CA PRO A 260 24.93 33.31 -6.29
C PRO A 260 25.39 34.26 -7.39
N ALA A 261 26.71 34.50 -7.49
CA ALA A 261 27.27 35.56 -8.34
C ALA A 261 27.91 35.03 -9.63
N VAL A 262 28.34 33.76 -9.65
CA VAL A 262 28.91 33.09 -10.83
C VAL A 262 28.01 31.93 -11.26
N SER A 263 26.74 32.26 -11.50
CA SER A 263 25.71 31.35 -11.97
C SER A 263 25.00 31.96 -13.18
N ILE A 264 25.70 31.97 -14.31
CA ILE A 264 25.16 32.46 -15.59
C ILE A 264 24.42 31.29 -16.23
N TYR A 265 23.09 31.37 -16.26
CA TYR A 265 22.26 30.40 -16.95
C TYR A 265 22.25 30.70 -18.45
N MET A 266 22.80 29.80 -19.26
CA MET A 266 22.65 29.83 -20.71
C MET A 266 21.71 28.69 -21.11
N GLY A 267 20.46 29.02 -21.47
CA GLY A 267 19.59 28.06 -22.17
C GLY A 267 18.11 28.19 -21.87
N GLU A 268 17.35 28.91 -22.69
CA GLU A 268 15.89 28.74 -22.77
C GLU A 268 15.49 27.41 -23.46
N GLU A 269 16.45 26.51 -23.70
CA GLU A 269 16.22 25.24 -24.38
C GLU A 269 15.54 24.24 -23.44
N LYS A 270 14.38 23.76 -23.88
CA LYS A 270 13.62 22.72 -23.21
C LYS A 270 14.38 21.40 -23.32
N LEU A 271 14.84 20.87 -22.19
CA LEU A 271 15.54 19.58 -22.16
C LEU A 271 14.65 18.44 -22.66
N PRO A 272 15.20 17.43 -23.37
CA PRO A 272 14.45 16.27 -23.84
C PRO A 272 13.70 15.51 -22.73
N SER A 273 14.27 15.48 -21.53
CA SER A 273 13.73 14.78 -20.36
C SER A 273 12.74 15.61 -19.52
N SER A 274 12.59 16.91 -19.79
CA SER A 274 11.78 17.84 -18.98
C SER A 274 10.30 17.46 -18.89
N SER A 275 9.79 16.62 -19.80
CA SER A 275 8.40 16.14 -19.80
C SER A 275 8.14 14.98 -18.84
N PHE A 276 9.19 14.35 -18.28
CA PHE A 276 9.05 13.19 -17.38
C PHE A 276 10.07 13.13 -16.23
N MET A 277 11.04 14.05 -16.13
CA MET A 277 12.05 14.09 -15.07
C MET A 277 12.02 15.40 -14.29
N ALA A 278 11.83 15.30 -12.97
CA ALA A 278 11.83 16.36 -11.98
C ALA A 278 12.52 15.86 -10.68
N PRO A 279 13.86 15.82 -10.64
CA PRO A 279 14.60 15.09 -9.60
C PRO A 279 14.62 15.74 -8.21
N PHE A 280 14.32 17.04 -8.12
CA PHE A 280 14.39 17.78 -6.87
C PHE A 280 12.99 18.04 -6.35
N HIS A 281 12.84 17.91 -5.04
CA HIS A 281 11.61 18.34 -4.39
C HIS A 281 11.45 19.84 -4.57
N ILE A 282 10.37 20.26 -5.20
CA ILE A 282 9.96 21.66 -5.26
C ILE A 282 8.82 21.80 -4.25
N PRO A 283 8.87 22.81 -3.36
CA PRO A 283 7.77 23.06 -2.42
C PRO A 283 6.43 23.14 -3.17
N ASP A 284 5.37 22.53 -2.60
CA ASP A 284 4.01 22.42 -3.14
C ASP A 284 3.77 21.35 -4.23
N GLU A 285 4.81 20.66 -4.71
CA GLU A 285 4.68 19.53 -5.65
C GLU A 285 5.33 18.23 -5.11
N PRO A 286 4.78 17.63 -4.05
CA PRO A 286 5.31 16.39 -3.50
C PRO A 286 5.11 15.23 -4.50
N MET A 287 6.21 14.65 -4.97
CA MET A 287 6.19 13.48 -5.85
C MET A 287 7.27 12.46 -5.46
N ALA A 288 7.07 11.22 -5.87
CA ALA A 288 8.02 10.14 -5.69
C ALA A 288 9.34 10.42 -6.43
N PHE A 289 10.43 9.79 -5.95
CA PHE A 289 11.77 9.87 -6.56
C PHE A 289 12.36 11.29 -6.66
N CYS A 290 11.90 12.20 -5.80
CA CYS A 290 12.57 13.46 -5.56
C CYS A 290 13.52 13.38 -4.36
N VAL A 291 14.65 14.07 -4.45
CA VAL A 291 15.53 14.35 -3.31
C VAL A 291 15.43 15.82 -2.92
N ARG A 292 15.62 16.15 -1.64
CA ARG A 292 15.74 17.56 -1.27
C ARG A 292 17.10 18.10 -1.68
N PRO A 293 17.20 19.21 -2.42
CA PRO A 293 18.50 19.74 -2.86
C PRO A 293 19.31 20.38 -1.72
N ASP A 294 18.65 20.76 -0.61
CA ASP A 294 19.20 21.49 0.52
C ASP A 294 19.40 20.62 1.78
N VAL A 295 19.06 19.32 1.72
CA VAL A 295 19.17 18.41 2.88
C VAL A 295 19.64 17.02 2.44
N MET A 296 20.54 16.42 3.22
CA MET A 296 20.99 15.04 3.02
C MET A 296 19.89 14.05 3.42
N GLU A 297 19.66 13.05 2.57
CA GLU A 297 18.75 11.94 2.85
C GLU A 297 19.34 11.00 3.91
N HIS A 298 18.50 10.20 4.58
CA HIS A 298 18.93 9.34 5.69
C HIS A 298 20.11 8.42 5.33
N ASP A 299 20.04 7.78 4.15
CA ASP A 299 21.11 6.88 3.69
C ASP A 299 22.40 7.65 3.33
N GLU A 300 22.28 8.90 2.88
CA GLU A 300 23.42 9.79 2.63
C GLU A 300 24.10 10.16 3.95
N VAL A 301 23.33 10.51 5.00
CA VAL A 301 23.87 10.84 6.34
C VAL A 301 24.57 9.64 6.95
N LYS A 302 23.97 8.44 6.83
CA LYS A 302 24.59 7.20 7.31
C LYS A 302 25.88 6.88 6.57
N ARG A 303 25.92 7.18 5.26
CA ARG A 303 27.06 6.87 4.40
C ARG A 303 28.20 7.88 4.57
N PHE A 304 27.88 9.16 4.68
CA PHE A 304 28.82 10.26 4.75
C PHE A 304 28.57 11.10 6.02
N PRO A 305 28.76 10.52 7.22
CA PRO A 305 28.47 11.21 8.49
C PRO A 305 29.33 12.46 8.68
N GLN A 306 30.49 12.56 8.03
CA GLN A 306 31.36 13.74 8.08
C GLN A 306 30.69 15.02 7.55
N TYR A 307 29.66 14.91 6.71
CA TYR A 307 28.93 16.05 6.15
C TYR A 307 27.67 16.42 6.93
N SER A 308 27.30 15.68 7.98
CA SER A 308 26.05 15.93 8.69
C SER A 308 26.01 17.30 9.39
N ALA A 309 27.18 17.82 9.80
CA ALA A 309 27.31 19.13 10.43
C ALA A 309 27.37 20.27 9.41
N GLU A 310 28.02 20.07 8.28
CA GLU A 310 28.21 21.06 7.20
C GLU A 310 27.97 20.40 5.83
N PRO A 311 26.70 20.28 5.39
CA PRO A 311 26.35 19.47 4.22
C PRO A 311 26.48 20.21 2.89
N ILE A 312 26.66 21.54 2.90
CA ILE A 312 26.54 22.40 1.72
C ILE A 312 27.40 21.92 0.55
N ILE A 313 28.65 21.52 0.82
CA ILE A 313 29.58 21.08 -0.23
C ILE A 313 29.14 19.73 -0.80
N TYR A 314 28.74 18.79 0.07
CA TYR A 314 28.19 17.49 -0.37
C TYR A 314 26.96 17.70 -1.25
N LEU A 315 26.04 18.57 -0.83
CA LEU A 315 24.80 18.84 -1.55
C LEU A 315 25.07 19.43 -2.93
N GLY A 316 25.99 20.40 -3.05
CA GLY A 316 26.39 20.94 -4.35
C GLY A 316 26.88 19.85 -5.31
N LEU A 317 27.76 18.96 -4.83
CA LEU A 317 28.31 17.85 -5.62
C LEU A 317 27.24 16.80 -5.97
N ARG A 318 26.39 16.42 -5.01
CA ARG A 318 25.31 15.46 -5.22
C ARG A 318 24.27 15.98 -6.20
N ASN A 319 23.86 17.24 -6.05
CA ASN A 319 22.90 17.90 -6.94
C ASN A 319 23.45 17.99 -8.36
N LEU A 320 24.76 18.23 -8.52
CA LEU A 320 25.40 18.22 -9.83
C LEU A 320 25.26 16.86 -10.53
N VAL A 321 25.60 15.76 -9.86
CA VAL A 321 25.54 14.41 -10.45
C VAL A 321 24.10 14.04 -10.83
N ILE A 322 23.14 14.29 -9.93
CA ILE A 322 21.73 14.00 -10.18
C ILE A 322 21.21 14.83 -11.36
N THR A 323 21.55 16.13 -11.42
CA THR A 323 21.12 16.99 -12.54
C THR A 323 21.63 16.46 -13.86
N LEU A 324 22.93 16.16 -13.96
CA LEU A 324 23.54 15.69 -15.22
C LEU A 324 22.85 14.41 -15.74
N TRP A 325 22.57 13.46 -14.85
CA TRP A 325 21.80 12.26 -15.20
C TRP A 325 20.40 12.58 -15.70
N ASN A 326 19.69 13.48 -15.00
CA ASN A 326 18.31 13.82 -15.33
C ASN A 326 18.20 14.64 -16.63
N MET A 327 19.22 15.40 -16.99
CA MET A 327 19.28 16.15 -18.25
C MET A 327 19.42 15.21 -19.47
N ASN A 328 20.20 14.13 -19.35
CA ASN A 328 20.40 13.16 -20.41
C ASN A 328 20.39 11.71 -19.89
N PRO A 329 19.22 11.13 -19.58
CA PRO A 329 19.12 9.76 -19.07
C PRO A 329 19.27 8.69 -20.17
N PHE A 330 19.66 9.07 -21.39
CA PHE A 330 19.82 8.17 -22.54
C PHE A 330 21.24 7.63 -22.70
N GLU A 331 22.20 8.27 -22.03
CA GLU A 331 23.61 7.90 -22.05
C GLU A 331 24.09 7.51 -20.66
N TYR A 332 25.12 6.66 -20.60
CA TYR A 332 25.73 6.30 -19.33
C TYR A 332 26.52 7.50 -18.78
N LEU A 333 26.10 8.04 -17.63
CA LEU A 333 26.79 9.13 -16.96
C LEU A 333 28.12 8.62 -16.39
N THR A 334 29.24 9.17 -16.88
CA THR A 334 30.59 8.82 -16.41
C THR A 334 31.11 9.84 -15.39
N PHE A 335 32.02 9.41 -14.52
CA PHE A 335 32.71 10.31 -13.59
C PHE A 335 33.43 11.45 -14.31
N ASP A 336 34.10 11.16 -15.43
CA ASP A 336 34.80 12.18 -16.23
C ASP A 336 33.82 13.22 -16.80
N HIS A 337 32.60 12.81 -17.18
CA HIS A 337 31.57 13.76 -17.58
C HIS A 337 31.18 14.68 -16.41
N CYS A 338 30.94 14.13 -15.21
CA CYS A 338 30.66 14.95 -14.02
C CYS A 338 31.82 15.92 -13.66
N LYS A 339 33.07 15.46 -13.79
CA LYS A 339 34.27 16.24 -13.47
C LYS A 339 34.41 17.52 -14.30
N LYS A 340 33.92 17.52 -15.54
CA LYS A 340 33.91 18.70 -16.43
C LYS A 340 33.09 19.86 -15.86
N TYR A 341 31.96 19.53 -15.23
CA TYR A 341 31.06 20.52 -14.62
C TYR A 341 31.42 20.86 -13.16
N LEU A 342 32.49 20.28 -12.62
CA LEU A 342 33.04 20.67 -11.32
C LEU A 342 33.87 21.95 -11.47
N ILE A 343 33.20 23.10 -11.48
CA ILE A 343 33.82 24.42 -11.56
C ILE A 343 33.80 25.07 -10.17
N SER A 344 34.97 25.19 -9.55
CA SER A 344 35.17 25.91 -8.30
C SER A 344 36.60 26.46 -8.26
N ARG A 345 36.80 27.63 -7.65
CA ARG A 345 38.13 28.24 -7.53
C ARG A 345 38.90 27.67 -6.33
N GLY A 346 40.22 27.80 -6.38
CA GLY A 346 41.12 27.41 -5.30
C GLY A 346 41.37 25.92 -5.18
N LEU A 347 42.18 25.56 -4.18
CA LEU A 347 42.56 24.17 -3.89
C LEU A 347 41.37 23.29 -3.52
N SER A 348 40.23 23.88 -3.14
CA SER A 348 38.98 23.16 -2.87
C SER A 348 38.52 22.31 -4.05
N ARG A 349 38.80 22.70 -5.29
CA ARG A 349 38.46 21.87 -6.47
C ARG A 349 39.20 20.54 -6.48
N VAL A 350 40.44 20.50 -6.00
CA VAL A 350 41.24 19.27 -5.91
C VAL A 350 40.57 18.28 -4.95
N TRP A 351 40.21 18.76 -3.76
CA TRP A 351 39.49 17.98 -2.76
C TRP A 351 38.09 17.55 -3.25
N GLN A 352 37.31 18.50 -3.81
CA GLN A 352 35.97 18.23 -4.35
C GLN A 352 35.98 17.18 -5.46
N THR A 353 37.05 17.09 -6.26
CA THR A 353 37.17 16.07 -7.33
C THR A 353 37.18 14.66 -6.74
N GLN A 354 37.85 14.46 -5.60
CA GLN A 354 37.89 13.15 -4.93
C GLN A 354 36.56 12.80 -4.28
N GLU A 355 35.92 13.77 -3.65
CA GLU A 355 34.62 13.57 -3.01
C GLU A 355 33.50 13.37 -4.04
N LEU A 356 33.55 14.10 -5.17
CA LEU A 356 32.65 13.89 -6.29
C LEU A 356 32.71 12.46 -6.80
N LYS A 357 33.90 11.84 -6.86
CA LYS A 357 34.05 10.43 -7.25
C LYS A 357 33.31 9.49 -6.30
N LYS A 358 33.49 9.67 -4.99
CA LYS A 358 32.82 8.85 -3.96
C LYS A 358 31.30 9.02 -4.03
N ILE A 359 30.82 10.24 -4.22
CA ILE A 359 29.39 10.56 -4.35
C ILE A 359 28.82 9.94 -5.62
N TYR A 360 29.50 10.09 -6.77
CA TYR A 360 29.10 9.49 -8.04
C TYR A 360 28.99 7.96 -7.93
N GLU A 361 30.01 7.29 -7.38
CA GLU A 361 30.00 5.84 -7.20
C GLU A 361 28.88 5.40 -6.25
N TYR A 362 28.64 6.14 -5.17
CA TYR A 362 27.52 5.89 -4.26
C TYR A 362 26.17 6.01 -4.96
N LEU A 363 25.93 7.07 -5.73
CA LEU A 363 24.67 7.28 -6.45
C LEU A 363 24.43 6.20 -7.52
N ASN A 364 25.49 5.70 -8.16
CA ASN A 364 25.43 4.60 -9.11
C ASN A 364 25.06 3.27 -8.41
N VAL A 365 25.71 2.96 -7.27
CA VAL A 365 25.40 1.77 -6.47
C VAL A 365 23.98 1.81 -5.90
N LYS A 366 23.53 2.99 -5.45
CA LYS A 366 22.13 3.21 -5.00
C LYS A 366 21.12 3.28 -6.13
N SER A 367 21.57 3.18 -7.38
CA SER A 367 20.71 3.21 -8.58
C SER A 367 19.86 4.49 -8.67
N ILE A 368 20.44 5.62 -8.28
CA ILE A 368 19.86 6.96 -8.47
C ILE A 368 20.17 7.48 -9.89
N VAL A 369 21.31 7.07 -10.43
CA VAL A 369 21.76 7.37 -11.80
C VAL A 369 22.09 6.08 -12.53
N ASN A 370 22.24 6.14 -13.86
CA ASN A 370 22.65 5.01 -14.71
C ASN A 370 21.73 3.79 -14.61
N ILE A 371 20.42 4.03 -14.56
CA ILE A 371 19.40 2.98 -14.52
C ILE A 371 18.71 2.78 -15.87
N GLY A 372 17.99 1.67 -16.01
CA GLY A 372 17.14 1.38 -17.15
C GLY A 372 17.79 0.44 -18.15
N LEU A 373 17.64 0.77 -19.43
CA LEU A 373 18.05 -0.05 -20.58
C LEU A 373 19.41 0.36 -21.15
N LEU A 374 20.19 1.16 -20.44
CA LEU A 374 21.51 1.59 -20.90
C LEU A 374 22.40 0.39 -21.24
N SER A 375 23.24 0.58 -22.26
CA SER A 375 24.29 -0.37 -22.60
C SER A 375 25.25 -0.52 -21.42
N ILE A 376 25.59 -1.76 -21.09
CA ILE A 376 26.51 -2.08 -20.00
C ILE A 376 27.90 -1.59 -20.40
N HIS A 377 28.29 -0.41 -19.91
CA HIS A 377 29.64 0.12 -20.10
C HIS A 377 30.63 -0.67 -19.25
N ALA A 378 31.92 -0.62 -19.60
CA ALA A 378 32.96 -1.38 -18.89
C ALA A 378 32.80 -1.22 -17.36
N PRO A 379 32.83 -2.32 -16.58
CA PRO A 379 32.48 -2.30 -15.17
C PRO A 379 33.34 -1.28 -14.41
N LEU A 380 32.75 -0.62 -13.40
CA LEU A 380 33.48 0.22 -12.45
C LEU A 380 34.78 -0.49 -12.07
N SER A 381 35.92 0.12 -12.35
CA SER A 381 37.22 -0.55 -12.31
C SER A 381 37.57 -0.98 -10.88
N CYS A 382 37.17 -2.19 -10.47
CA CYS A 382 37.72 -2.83 -9.27
C CYS A 382 38.76 -3.86 -9.72
N ARG A 383 39.99 -3.38 -9.95
CA ARG A 383 41.12 -4.19 -10.43
C ARG A 383 41.66 -5.21 -9.41
N THR A 384 41.05 -5.38 -8.23
CA THR A 384 41.74 -6.06 -7.12
C THR A 384 40.94 -7.06 -6.27
N ARG A 385 39.62 -7.27 -6.44
CA ARG A 385 38.88 -8.26 -5.62
C ARG A 385 37.87 -9.10 -6.40
N ARG A 386 37.69 -10.35 -5.93
CA ARG A 386 36.82 -11.37 -6.53
C ARG A 386 35.36 -10.94 -6.40
N SER A 387 34.75 -10.57 -7.53
CA SER A 387 33.33 -10.24 -7.65
C SER A 387 32.45 -11.42 -7.18
N ALA A 388 31.41 -11.13 -6.38
CA ALA A 388 30.49 -12.14 -5.86
C ALA A 388 29.70 -12.82 -6.99
N ASN A 389 29.47 -14.13 -6.86
CA ASN A 389 28.58 -14.87 -7.76
C ASN A 389 27.15 -14.84 -7.21
N VAL A 390 26.20 -14.31 -8.00
CA VAL A 390 24.81 -14.12 -7.58
C VAL A 390 23.88 -14.96 -8.45
N VAL A 391 22.97 -15.70 -7.82
CA VAL A 391 21.84 -16.36 -8.51
C VAL A 391 20.56 -15.60 -8.21
N ILE A 392 19.81 -15.24 -9.25
CA ILE A 392 18.50 -14.61 -9.15
C ILE A 392 17.44 -15.62 -9.53
N ILE A 393 16.38 -15.75 -8.74
CA ILE A 393 15.28 -16.68 -8.98
C ILE A 393 14.05 -15.88 -9.41
N GLY A 394 13.65 -16.03 -10.67
CA GLY A 394 12.58 -15.30 -11.34
C GLY A 394 13.11 -14.20 -12.27
N ALA A 395 12.70 -14.24 -13.54
CA ALA A 395 13.01 -13.29 -14.61
C ALA A 395 11.83 -12.34 -14.89
N GLY A 396 11.02 -12.02 -13.88
CA GLY A 396 10.13 -10.86 -13.92
C GLY A 396 10.93 -9.55 -13.83
N ILE A 397 10.27 -8.40 -14.03
CA ILE A 397 10.95 -7.08 -14.07
C ILE A 397 11.86 -6.81 -12.87
N SER A 398 11.50 -7.29 -11.68
CA SER A 398 12.33 -7.15 -10.48
C SER A 398 13.66 -7.91 -10.57
N GLY A 399 13.62 -9.16 -11.03
CA GLY A 399 14.82 -9.97 -11.22
C GLY A 399 15.69 -9.46 -12.37
N LEU A 400 15.07 -9.02 -13.47
CA LEU A 400 15.77 -8.43 -14.61
C LEU A 400 16.46 -7.11 -14.25
N ALA A 401 15.78 -6.23 -13.51
CA ALA A 401 16.36 -4.97 -13.03
C ALA A 401 17.57 -5.23 -12.12
N ALA A 402 17.44 -6.16 -11.18
CA ALA A 402 18.55 -6.54 -10.31
C ALA A 402 19.72 -7.15 -11.08
N ALA A 403 19.44 -8.03 -12.05
CA ALA A 403 20.45 -8.68 -12.86
C ALA A 403 21.27 -7.66 -13.67
N ARG A 404 20.57 -6.77 -14.38
CA ARG A 404 21.18 -5.73 -15.20
C ARG A 404 22.03 -4.77 -14.35
N GLN A 405 21.50 -4.32 -13.21
CA GLN A 405 22.24 -3.42 -12.34
C GLN A 405 23.45 -4.10 -11.69
N LEU A 406 23.32 -5.35 -11.24
CA LEU A 406 24.46 -6.08 -10.69
C LEU A 406 25.55 -6.31 -11.74
N GLN A 407 25.17 -6.63 -12.99
CA GLN A 407 26.11 -6.79 -14.09
C GLN A 407 26.81 -5.47 -14.46
N SER A 408 26.09 -4.34 -14.47
CA SER A 408 26.67 -3.02 -14.70
C SER A 408 27.69 -2.63 -13.62
N LEU A 409 27.48 -3.11 -12.39
CA LEU A 409 28.41 -2.97 -11.28
C LEU A 409 29.54 -4.03 -11.26
N GLY A 410 29.66 -4.85 -12.30
CA GLY A 410 30.71 -5.87 -12.45
C GLY A 410 30.49 -7.18 -11.68
N THR A 411 29.24 -7.45 -11.27
CA THR A 411 28.86 -8.68 -10.54
C THR A 411 28.56 -9.82 -11.51
N LYS A 412 29.02 -11.04 -11.20
CA LYS A 412 28.62 -12.23 -11.97
C LYS A 412 27.21 -12.65 -11.57
N VAL A 413 26.29 -12.67 -12.53
CA VAL A 413 24.86 -12.97 -12.30
C VAL A 413 24.39 -14.09 -13.21
N THR A 414 23.62 -15.03 -12.67
CA THR A 414 22.81 -15.99 -13.43
C THR A 414 21.35 -15.89 -12.95
N VAL A 415 20.40 -15.77 -13.88
CA VAL A 415 18.96 -15.72 -13.59
C VAL A 415 18.33 -17.08 -13.91
N LEU A 416 17.53 -17.62 -13.00
CA LEU A 416 16.79 -18.88 -13.17
C LEU A 416 15.30 -18.56 -13.28
N GLU A 417 14.70 -18.86 -14.42
CA GLU A 417 13.28 -18.66 -14.68
C GLU A 417 12.56 -20.01 -14.79
N ALA A 418 11.38 -20.11 -14.18
CA ALA A 418 10.61 -21.33 -14.18
C ALA A 418 9.93 -21.58 -15.54
N LYS A 419 9.47 -20.51 -16.19
CA LYS A 419 8.86 -20.54 -17.52
C LYS A 419 9.91 -20.60 -18.63
N ASP A 420 9.42 -20.80 -19.85
CA ASP A 420 10.15 -20.76 -21.11
C ASP A 420 10.43 -19.32 -21.62
N ARG A 421 9.95 -18.30 -20.90
CA ARG A 421 10.03 -16.88 -21.27
C ARG A 421 10.26 -15.97 -20.06
N PRO A 422 10.84 -14.77 -20.25
CA PRO A 422 10.96 -13.75 -19.20
C PRO A 422 9.65 -12.95 -19.02
N GLY A 423 9.67 -11.97 -18.11
CA GLY A 423 8.61 -10.97 -17.93
C GLY A 423 7.65 -11.25 -16.79
N GLY A 424 7.42 -12.53 -16.46
CA GLY A 424 6.49 -12.92 -15.40
C GLY A 424 5.08 -12.39 -15.68
N ARG A 425 4.61 -11.46 -14.83
CA ARG A 425 3.32 -10.76 -14.93
C ARG A 425 3.29 -9.61 -15.96
N MET A 426 4.41 -9.34 -16.65
CA MET A 426 4.43 -8.50 -17.84
C MET A 426 4.41 -9.44 -19.06
N GLN A 427 3.20 -9.77 -19.51
CA GLN A 427 2.96 -10.66 -20.63
C GLN A 427 1.93 -10.01 -21.55
N ASP A 428 2.24 -9.99 -22.84
CA ASP A 428 1.33 -9.58 -23.89
C ASP A 428 0.85 -10.80 -24.68
N ASP A 429 -0.37 -10.70 -25.19
CA ASP A 429 -0.95 -11.58 -26.18
C ASP A 429 -1.17 -10.79 -27.48
N LEU A 430 -0.75 -11.35 -28.61
CA LEU A 430 -0.81 -10.72 -29.94
C LEU A 430 -1.93 -11.30 -30.82
N SER A 431 -2.70 -12.27 -30.34
CA SER A 431 -3.70 -13.01 -31.14
C SER A 431 -4.81 -12.13 -31.71
N LEU A 432 -5.09 -10.98 -31.08
CA LEU A 432 -6.10 -10.02 -31.55
C LEU A 432 -5.57 -9.04 -32.61
N GLY A 433 -4.30 -9.18 -33.05
CA GLY A 433 -3.66 -8.29 -34.03
C GLY A 433 -3.07 -7.00 -33.43
N ILE A 434 -3.25 -6.81 -32.12
CA ILE A 434 -2.61 -5.76 -31.31
C ILE A 434 -2.13 -6.38 -29.99
N PRO A 435 -1.13 -5.78 -29.32
CA PRO A 435 -0.65 -6.26 -28.02
C PRO A 435 -1.67 -5.97 -26.90
N VAL A 436 -2.27 -7.05 -26.40
CA VAL A 436 -3.09 -7.05 -25.21
C VAL A 436 -2.26 -7.54 -24.04
N GLY A 437 -1.92 -6.66 -23.12
CA GLY A 437 -1.23 -7.03 -21.89
C GLY A 437 -2.13 -7.87 -20.99
N CYS A 438 -1.94 -9.19 -21.00
CA CYS A 438 -2.59 -10.12 -20.08
C CYS A 438 -2.34 -9.74 -18.62
N GLY A 439 -1.21 -9.10 -18.32
CA GLY A 439 -0.85 -8.63 -16.98
C GLY A 439 -0.71 -7.11 -16.91
N ALA A 440 0.47 -6.60 -16.56
CA ALA A 440 0.69 -5.15 -16.47
C ALA A 440 0.72 -4.49 -17.86
N GLN A 441 0.12 -3.29 -17.97
CA GLN A 441 0.20 -2.42 -19.16
C GLN A 441 -0.06 -0.94 -18.85
N LEU A 442 -0.51 -0.62 -17.63
CA LEU A 442 -0.73 0.74 -17.16
C LEU A 442 0.46 1.23 -16.34
N ILE A 443 0.92 2.44 -16.63
CA ILE A 443 1.93 3.19 -15.88
C ILE A 443 1.18 4.17 -14.97
N THR A 444 1.32 3.99 -13.65
CA THR A 444 0.69 4.85 -12.66
C THR A 444 1.58 6.05 -12.33
N GLY A 445 1.39 7.15 -13.05
CA GLY A 445 2.14 8.40 -12.87
C GLY A 445 3.43 8.38 -13.67
N ILE A 446 3.58 9.33 -14.60
CA ILE A 446 4.71 9.37 -15.54
C ILE A 446 5.94 10.13 -15.01
N MET A 447 5.76 11.06 -14.08
CA MET A 447 6.85 11.90 -13.58
C MET A 447 7.80 11.07 -12.70
N ASN A 448 9.09 11.14 -12.97
CA ASN A 448 10.18 10.39 -12.33
C ASN A 448 10.05 8.86 -12.39
N ASN A 449 9.11 8.33 -13.18
CA ASN A 449 8.84 6.91 -13.20
C ASN A 449 9.92 6.19 -14.02
N PRO A 450 10.68 5.24 -13.44
CA PRO A 450 11.76 4.57 -14.16
C PRO A 450 11.27 3.74 -15.35
N ILE A 451 9.99 3.34 -15.39
CA ILE A 451 9.41 2.70 -16.57
C ILE A 451 9.36 3.68 -17.74
N VAL A 452 9.00 4.95 -17.49
CA VAL A 452 8.97 6.00 -18.51
C VAL A 452 10.37 6.32 -19.00
N VAL A 453 11.36 6.36 -18.11
CA VAL A 453 12.78 6.50 -18.48
C VAL A 453 13.17 5.41 -19.48
N MET A 454 12.83 4.15 -19.21
CA MET A 454 13.11 3.04 -20.12
C MET A 454 12.33 3.11 -21.43
N CYS A 455 11.08 3.60 -21.39
CA CYS A 455 10.31 3.83 -22.62
C CYS A 455 11.01 4.82 -23.54
N HIS A 456 11.49 5.94 -23.02
CA HIS A 456 12.25 6.91 -23.82
C HIS A 456 13.62 6.36 -24.26
N GLN A 457 14.33 5.62 -23.41
CA GLN A 457 15.60 4.97 -23.79
C GLN A 457 15.46 3.97 -24.95
N ALA A 458 14.36 3.23 -25.02
CA ALA A 458 14.09 2.27 -26.09
C ALA A 458 13.19 2.80 -27.20
N ASN A 459 12.77 4.08 -27.14
CA ASN A 459 11.79 4.66 -28.06
C ASN A 459 10.46 3.87 -28.13
N ILE A 460 10.01 3.35 -26.98
CA ILE A 460 8.73 2.64 -26.84
C ILE A 460 7.63 3.67 -26.56
N PRO A 461 6.60 3.77 -27.42
CA PRO A 461 5.54 4.73 -27.24
C PRO A 461 4.60 4.32 -26.10
N TYR A 462 4.22 5.30 -25.28
CA TYR A 462 3.15 5.20 -24.31
C TYR A 462 2.17 6.35 -24.51
N ARG A 463 0.91 6.13 -24.14
CA ARG A 463 -0.18 7.09 -24.32
C ARG A 463 -0.68 7.56 -22.97
N PRO A 464 -0.46 8.84 -22.59
CA PRO A 464 -1.11 9.43 -21.43
C PRO A 464 -2.63 9.31 -21.53
N LEU A 465 -3.26 8.92 -20.43
CA LEU A 465 -4.69 8.74 -20.31
C LEU A 465 -5.35 10.02 -19.81
N HIS A 466 -6.51 10.37 -20.36
CA HIS A 466 -7.25 11.56 -19.94
C HIS A 466 -8.16 11.23 -18.76
N ARG A 467 -8.51 12.25 -17.97
CA ARG A 467 -9.38 12.08 -16.80
C ARG A 467 -10.85 11.82 -17.15
N GLU A 468 -11.27 12.16 -18.38
CA GLU A 468 -12.65 11.99 -18.82
C GLU A 468 -13.02 10.51 -18.90
N CYS A 469 -14.04 10.12 -18.15
CA CYS A 469 -14.58 8.77 -18.15
C CYS A 469 -16.10 8.82 -18.16
N ALA A 470 -16.72 8.40 -19.27
CA ALA A 470 -18.17 8.31 -19.33
C ALA A 470 -18.65 7.10 -18.52
N MET A 471 -19.54 7.30 -17.56
CA MET A 471 -20.17 6.21 -16.83
C MET A 471 -21.45 5.75 -17.54
N MET A 472 -21.43 4.53 -18.08
CA MET A 472 -22.57 3.90 -18.74
C MET A 472 -23.47 3.22 -17.70
N ASP A 473 -24.76 3.56 -17.71
CA ASP A 473 -25.75 2.95 -16.81
C ASP A 473 -26.38 1.72 -17.48
N SER A 474 -26.03 0.54 -16.97
CA SER A 474 -26.50 -0.78 -17.46
C SER A 474 -28.02 -0.98 -17.41
N VAL A 475 -28.76 -0.15 -16.67
CA VAL A 475 -30.23 -0.20 -16.62
C VAL A 475 -30.85 0.63 -17.74
N THR A 476 -30.30 1.82 -18.01
CA THR A 476 -30.88 2.76 -18.97
C THR A 476 -30.24 2.70 -20.35
N GLY A 477 -29.05 2.11 -20.47
CA GLY A 477 -28.24 2.08 -21.69
C GLY A 477 -27.76 3.46 -22.12
N LYS A 478 -27.68 4.42 -21.19
CA LYS A 478 -27.29 5.82 -21.43
C LYS A 478 -26.14 6.22 -20.53
N VAL A 479 -25.40 7.25 -20.93
CA VAL A 479 -24.42 7.91 -20.08
C VAL A 479 -25.13 8.47 -18.85
N MET A 480 -24.60 8.15 -17.67
CA MET A 480 -25.14 8.60 -16.39
C MET A 480 -25.07 10.11 -16.29
N ASN A 481 -26.07 10.69 -15.64
CA ASN A 481 -26.11 12.13 -15.42
C ASN A 481 -24.87 12.56 -14.60
N HIS A 482 -24.10 13.52 -15.11
CA HIS A 482 -22.89 14.03 -14.45
C HIS A 482 -23.12 14.49 -13.01
N LYS A 483 -24.31 14.99 -12.65
CA LYS A 483 -24.62 15.35 -11.26
C LYS A 483 -24.72 14.13 -10.36
N VAL A 484 -25.27 13.02 -10.85
CA VAL A 484 -25.37 11.76 -10.11
C VAL A 484 -23.98 11.19 -9.86
N ASP A 485 -23.17 11.12 -10.93
CA ASP A 485 -21.78 10.65 -10.88
C ASP A 485 -20.95 11.47 -9.88
N ARG A 486 -20.93 12.80 -10.04
CA ARG A 486 -20.20 13.72 -9.14
C ARG A 486 -20.63 13.59 -7.68
N ILE A 487 -21.94 13.53 -7.39
CA ILE A 487 -22.42 13.40 -6.01
C ILE A 487 -22.06 12.03 -5.42
N ALA A 488 -22.12 10.96 -6.20
CA ALA A 488 -21.73 9.63 -5.74
C ALA A 488 -20.23 9.54 -5.46
N ASP A 489 -19.40 10.17 -6.29
CA ASP A 489 -17.96 10.32 -6.07
C ASP A 489 -17.64 11.15 -4.82
N GLU A 490 -18.22 12.35 -4.69
CA GLU A 490 -18.06 13.19 -3.49
C GLU A 490 -18.50 12.45 -2.21
N HIS A 491 -19.60 11.68 -2.29
CA HIS A 491 -20.08 10.85 -1.19
C HIS A 491 -19.11 9.71 -0.83
N TRP A 492 -18.54 9.05 -1.84
CA TRP A 492 -17.50 8.04 -1.67
C TRP A 492 -16.27 8.62 -0.96
N ASN A 493 -15.78 9.77 -1.43
CA ASN A 493 -14.64 10.47 -0.84
C ASN A 493 -14.93 10.94 0.60
N CYS A 494 -16.14 11.43 0.90
CA CYS A 494 -16.54 11.74 2.28
C CYS A 494 -16.47 10.53 3.20
N ILE A 495 -16.79 9.33 2.72
CA ILE A 495 -16.67 8.10 3.51
C ILE A 495 -15.19 7.79 3.78
N HIS A 496 -14.31 7.98 2.79
CA HIS A 496 -12.87 7.85 2.99
C HIS A 496 -12.32 8.85 4.00
N ASP A 497 -12.80 10.10 4.01
CA ASP A 497 -12.39 11.10 5.00
C ASP A 497 -12.83 10.71 6.42
N ILE A 498 -14.06 10.21 6.57
CA ILE A 498 -14.55 9.69 7.85
C ILE A 498 -13.69 8.50 8.33
N LEU A 499 -13.34 7.59 7.42
CA LEU A 499 -12.44 6.47 7.71
C LEU A 499 -11.06 6.96 8.14
N GLY A 500 -10.46 7.90 7.39
CA GLY A 500 -9.17 8.49 7.69
C GLY A 500 -9.14 9.19 9.06
N HIS A 501 -10.20 9.94 9.37
CA HIS A 501 -10.40 10.56 10.67
C HIS A 501 -10.54 9.51 11.79
N TRP A 502 -11.32 8.45 11.57
CA TRP A 502 -11.47 7.37 12.55
C TRP A 502 -10.14 6.63 12.80
N ARG A 503 -9.34 6.37 11.75
CA ARG A 503 -7.99 5.76 11.83
C ARG A 503 -7.04 6.55 12.70
N SER A 504 -7.04 7.87 12.55
CA SER A 504 -6.14 8.77 13.28
C SER A 504 -6.56 8.96 14.74
N HIS A 505 -7.84 8.78 15.08
CA HIS A 505 -8.38 9.10 16.40
C HIS A 505 -8.83 7.89 17.24
N THR A 506 -8.72 6.66 16.71
CA THR A 506 -9.09 5.45 17.45
C THR A 506 -8.00 4.37 17.49
N LYS A 507 -7.83 3.76 18.68
CA LYS A 507 -6.98 2.57 18.91
C LYS A 507 -7.75 1.25 18.74
N GLY A 508 -8.87 1.28 18.02
CA GLY A 508 -9.70 0.09 17.78
C GLY A 508 -8.95 -0.98 16.97
N PRO A 509 -9.41 -2.24 17.01
CA PRO A 509 -8.84 -3.32 16.22
C PRO A 509 -8.91 -3.04 14.71
N ASP A 510 -8.15 -3.80 13.93
CA ASP A 510 -8.26 -3.79 12.47
C ASP A 510 -9.40 -4.70 12.01
N HIS A 511 -10.08 -4.31 10.92
CA HIS A 511 -11.28 -4.98 10.40
C HIS A 511 -11.30 -4.97 8.86
N SER A 512 -12.32 -5.57 8.27
CA SER A 512 -12.57 -5.52 6.82
C SER A 512 -12.91 -4.11 6.34
N LEU A 513 -12.44 -3.73 5.14
CA LEU A 513 -12.78 -2.48 4.46
C LEU A 513 -14.27 -2.42 4.05
N MET A 514 -14.88 -3.58 3.75
CA MET A 514 -16.33 -3.72 3.60
C MET A 514 -16.87 -4.93 4.34
N GLU A 515 -18.07 -4.77 4.89
CA GLU A 515 -18.93 -5.87 5.28
C GLU A 515 -20.15 -5.89 4.34
N GLN A 516 -20.35 -6.98 3.61
CA GLN A 516 -21.60 -7.21 2.88
C GLN A 516 -22.67 -7.68 3.88
N ARG A 517 -23.66 -6.83 4.18
CA ARG A 517 -24.96 -7.37 4.60
C ARG A 517 -25.58 -8.05 3.37
N ARG A 518 -25.81 -9.37 3.43
CA ARG A 518 -26.96 -9.93 2.70
C ARG A 518 -28.19 -9.13 3.18
N LYS A 519 -28.86 -8.39 2.27
CA LYS A 519 -30.08 -7.60 2.56
C LYS A 519 -31.22 -8.52 3.05
N LYS A 520 -32.27 -8.07 3.76
CA LYS A 520 -32.94 -6.74 3.63
C LYS A 520 -33.29 -6.03 4.95
N ASN A 521 -34.34 -5.19 4.93
CA ASN A 521 -34.55 -3.91 5.62
C ASN A 521 -35.84 -3.79 6.46
N GLY A 522 -35.79 -3.39 7.73
CA GLY A 522 -36.65 -2.28 8.18
C GLY A 522 -37.52 -2.46 9.44
N SER A 523 -37.04 -1.78 10.49
CA SER A 523 -37.72 -0.83 11.39
C SER A 523 -37.98 -1.22 12.87
N GLY A 524 -37.19 -0.56 13.73
CA GLY A 524 -37.54 -0.16 15.12
C GLY A 524 -36.93 -1.05 16.19
N VAL A 525 -36.30 -0.59 17.28
CA VAL A 525 -36.33 0.71 17.99
C VAL A 525 -34.95 0.96 18.62
N LEU A 526 -34.58 2.24 18.72
CA LEU A 526 -33.30 2.76 19.21
C LEU A 526 -32.91 2.28 20.63
N GLY A 527 -31.69 1.76 20.76
CA GLY A 527 -30.89 1.82 21.99
C GLY A 527 -29.72 2.79 21.78
N SER A 528 -29.69 3.85 22.58
CA SER A 528 -28.90 5.07 22.42
C SER A 528 -27.39 4.90 22.62
N LEU A 529 -26.60 5.11 21.57
CA LEU A 529 -25.26 5.69 21.70
C LEU A 529 -25.45 7.20 21.75
N ASN A 530 -25.12 7.80 22.90
CA ASN A 530 -25.42 9.19 23.23
C ASN A 530 -24.49 10.16 22.46
N LEU A 531 -24.70 10.28 21.15
CA LEU A 531 -24.12 11.30 20.27
C LEU A 531 -24.68 12.70 20.55
N SER A 532 -25.69 12.81 21.43
CA SER A 532 -26.25 14.08 21.91
C SER A 532 -25.22 14.94 22.65
N LYS A 533 -24.20 14.33 23.27
CA LYS A 533 -23.04 15.07 23.84
C LYS A 533 -22.08 15.62 22.78
N PHE A 534 -22.12 15.11 21.55
CA PHE A 534 -21.28 15.55 20.44
C PHE A 534 -21.95 16.66 19.60
N LEU A 535 -23.28 16.81 19.68
CA LEU A 535 -24.08 17.71 18.83
C LEU A 535 -25.12 18.56 19.58
N GLY A 536 -25.12 18.57 20.93
CA GLY A 536 -26.17 19.21 21.72
C GLY A 536 -25.67 19.92 22.96
N ALA A 537 -25.08 21.10 22.80
CA ALA A 537 -25.15 22.16 23.81
C ALA A 537 -26.05 23.27 23.24
N PRO A 538 -27.22 23.55 23.83
CA PRO A 538 -28.09 24.61 23.33
C PRO A 538 -27.53 25.96 23.77
N GLY A 539 -26.93 26.68 22.83
CA GLY A 539 -26.46 28.05 23.04
C GLY A 539 -25.15 28.38 22.33
N ALA A 540 -25.08 28.19 21.01
CA ALA A 540 -24.04 28.81 20.19
C ALA A 540 -24.61 29.05 18.78
N SER A 541 -24.62 30.30 18.35
CA SER A 541 -25.08 30.73 17.04
C SER A 541 -24.12 30.25 15.94
N THR A 542 -24.58 30.37 14.70
CA THR A 542 -24.02 29.95 13.41
C THR A 542 -22.58 30.41 13.06
N PHE A 543 -21.76 30.84 14.03
CA PHE A 543 -20.39 31.33 13.83
C PHE A 543 -19.28 30.33 14.17
N ASP A 544 -19.57 29.21 14.84
CA ASP A 544 -18.53 28.25 15.30
C ASP A 544 -18.14 27.16 14.28
N LEU A 545 -18.82 27.06 13.14
CA LEU A 545 -18.46 26.11 12.07
C LEU A 545 -17.20 26.54 11.28
N VAL A 546 -16.76 27.79 11.42
CA VAL A 546 -15.63 28.36 10.67
C VAL A 546 -14.30 28.26 11.43
N MET A 547 -14.29 27.92 12.72
CA MET A 547 -13.07 27.95 13.55
C MET A 547 -12.35 26.60 13.75
N VAL A 548 -12.80 25.52 13.10
CA VAL A 548 -12.06 24.23 13.10
C VAL A 548 -10.79 24.29 12.23
N ALA A 549 -10.58 25.41 11.52
CA ALA A 549 -9.38 25.68 10.73
C ALA A 549 -8.12 26.08 11.55
N VAL A 550 -8.18 26.28 12.87
CA VAL A 550 -6.99 26.73 13.62
C VAL A 550 -6.89 26.07 15.00
N ALA A 551 -6.15 24.96 15.09
CA ALA A 551 -5.23 24.64 16.19
C ALA A 551 -4.75 23.17 16.11
N SER A 552 -3.81 22.90 15.21
CA SER A 552 -2.72 21.99 15.55
C SER A 552 -1.76 22.73 16.50
N VAL A 553 -1.11 21.99 17.40
CA VAL A 553 -0.12 22.39 18.43
C VAL A 553 -0.72 22.52 19.84
N ILE A 554 -0.65 21.43 20.62
CA ILE A 554 0.30 21.29 21.75
C ILE A 554 0.55 19.80 22.01
N SER A 555 1.83 19.53 22.18
CA SER A 555 2.53 18.26 22.25
C SER A 555 2.34 17.53 23.59
N THR A 556 2.34 16.20 23.52
CA THR A 556 3.17 15.32 24.37
C THR A 556 3.02 15.40 25.90
N ALA A 557 2.34 14.40 26.48
CA ALA A 557 2.76 13.79 27.74
C ALA A 557 2.19 12.36 27.88
N LEU A 558 3.09 11.44 28.26
CA LEU A 558 2.86 10.11 28.84
C LEU A 558 2.68 8.92 27.89
N PHE A 559 3.75 8.71 27.12
CA PHE A 559 4.29 7.39 26.80
C PHE A 559 5.20 6.96 27.97
N MET A 560 4.77 6.05 28.86
CA MET A 560 5.62 5.04 29.49
C MET A 560 4.88 4.19 30.54
N ARG A 561 4.74 2.90 30.19
CA ARG A 561 4.81 1.66 31.00
C ARG A 561 4.17 0.57 30.12
N PHE A 562 4.84 -0.20 29.25
CA PHE A 562 6.10 -0.95 29.37
C PHE A 562 6.20 -1.77 30.68
N PHE A 563 6.22 -3.12 30.71
CA PHE A 563 6.24 -4.17 29.67
C PHE A 563 6.22 -5.58 30.38
N ILE A 564 5.96 -6.67 29.62
CA ILE A 564 6.43 -8.09 29.79
C ILE A 564 5.58 -8.99 30.75
N SER A 565 5.17 -10.24 30.44
CA SER A 565 5.87 -11.43 29.85
C SER A 565 4.83 -12.51 29.41
N HIS A 566 4.86 -13.10 28.20
CA HIS A 566 5.52 -14.37 27.73
C HIS A 566 4.96 -15.71 28.33
N PRO A 567 5.06 -16.90 27.66
CA PRO A 567 4.50 -17.32 26.35
C PRO A 567 4.01 -18.82 26.30
N ALA A 568 3.55 -19.26 25.11
CA ALA A 568 3.59 -20.65 24.54
C ALA A 568 2.35 -21.58 24.74
N PRO A 569 2.27 -22.73 24.01
CA PRO A 569 1.93 -22.86 22.58
C PRO A 569 0.82 -23.91 22.33
N VAL A 570 0.03 -23.82 21.25
CA VAL A 570 -0.83 -24.96 20.83
C VAL A 570 -0.79 -25.19 19.32
N GLN A 571 -0.56 -26.46 18.97
CA GLN A 571 -0.48 -27.07 17.65
C GLN A 571 -1.73 -26.83 16.79
N GLN A 572 -1.54 -26.55 15.49
CA GLN A 572 -2.56 -26.75 14.47
C GLN A 572 -2.31 -28.09 13.77
N SER A 573 -3.22 -29.06 13.97
CA SER A 573 -3.42 -30.17 13.04
C SER A 573 -4.29 -29.73 11.86
N GLN A 574 -4.03 -30.35 10.72
CA GLN A 574 -4.69 -30.17 9.43
C GLN A 574 -6.19 -30.47 9.50
N MET A 575 -7.01 -29.74 8.73
CA MET A 575 -8.31 -30.24 8.30
C MET A 575 -8.50 -30.01 6.79
N ASP A 576 -8.61 -31.14 6.09
CA ASP A 576 -9.11 -31.29 4.73
C ASP A 576 -10.58 -30.89 4.65
N SER A 577 -10.97 -30.42 3.47
CA SER A 577 -12.32 -30.03 3.06
C SER A 577 -13.30 -31.20 2.96
N THR A 578 -14.60 -30.88 3.12
CA THR A 578 -15.83 -31.63 2.69
C THR A 578 -16.57 -32.50 3.72
N TYR A 579 -17.13 -31.89 4.77
CA TYR A 579 -18.23 -32.53 5.52
C TYR A 579 -19.38 -31.59 5.82
N ASN A 580 -20.58 -32.15 5.70
CA ASN A 580 -21.92 -31.58 5.90
C ASN A 580 -22.65 -30.97 4.68
N ASN A 581 -22.55 -31.60 3.50
CA ASN A 581 -23.40 -31.28 2.33
C ASN A 581 -24.75 -32.02 2.29
N SER A 582 -25.21 -32.59 3.40
CA SER A 582 -26.51 -33.25 3.45
C SER A 582 -27.60 -32.30 3.93
N GLN A 583 -27.95 -31.35 3.07
CA GLN A 583 -29.03 -30.40 3.31
C GLN A 583 -30.37 -31.14 3.22
N ILE A 584 -31.05 -31.32 4.36
CA ILE A 584 -32.36 -32.03 4.43
C ILE A 584 -33.56 -31.07 4.51
N TYR A 585 -33.32 -29.75 4.49
CA TYR A 585 -34.35 -28.71 4.52
C TYR A 585 -34.45 -28.02 3.15
N GLN A 586 -35.65 -27.63 2.74
CA GLN A 586 -35.84 -26.80 1.54
C GLN A 586 -35.93 -25.33 1.94
N THR A 587 -35.11 -24.50 1.30
CA THR A 587 -35.27 -23.04 1.34
C THR A 587 -35.99 -22.59 0.08
N ARG A 588 -37.10 -21.87 0.23
CA ARG A 588 -37.84 -21.25 -0.88
C ARG A 588 -37.83 -19.74 -0.70
N ILE A 589 -37.71 -19.01 -1.79
CA ILE A 589 -37.80 -17.55 -1.80
C ILE A 589 -39.11 -17.20 -2.50
N LEU A 590 -40.02 -16.56 -1.77
CA LEU A 590 -41.31 -16.12 -2.30
C LEU A 590 -41.16 -14.86 -3.19
N ASP A 591 -42.21 -14.48 -3.91
CA ASP A 591 -42.19 -13.33 -4.84
C ASP A 591 -41.89 -11.98 -4.15
N ASP A 592 -42.28 -11.84 -2.87
CA ASP A 592 -41.95 -10.68 -2.02
C ASP A 592 -40.52 -10.76 -1.41
N GLN A 593 -39.80 -11.83 -1.74
CA GLN A 593 -38.52 -12.28 -1.20
C GLN A 593 -38.54 -12.64 0.29
N THR A 594 -39.69 -13.00 0.84
CA THR A 594 -39.77 -13.71 2.11
C THR A 594 -39.10 -15.07 1.94
N VAL A 595 -38.25 -15.45 2.87
CA VAL A 595 -37.59 -16.76 2.88
C VAL A 595 -38.45 -17.73 3.66
N GLU A 596 -38.82 -18.83 3.03
CA GLU A 596 -39.48 -19.98 3.64
C GLU A 596 -38.46 -21.09 3.89
N ILE A 597 -38.44 -21.60 5.12
CA ILE A 597 -37.57 -22.71 5.53
C ILE A 597 -38.46 -23.78 6.19
N ASP A 598 -38.27 -25.04 5.80
CA ASP A 598 -38.95 -26.15 6.46
C ASP A 598 -38.59 -26.23 7.96
N LEU A 599 -39.62 -26.34 8.81
CA LEU A 599 -39.48 -26.48 10.26
C LEU A 599 -40.03 -27.84 10.69
N LEU A 600 -39.32 -28.52 11.59
CA LEU A 600 -39.78 -29.72 12.28
C LEU A 600 -39.62 -29.52 13.78
N ILE A 601 -40.67 -29.83 14.54
CA ILE A 601 -40.64 -29.87 16.00
C ILE A 601 -41.05 -31.26 16.48
N VAL A 602 -40.46 -31.72 17.57
CA VAL A 602 -40.81 -32.95 18.29
C VAL A 602 -41.31 -32.61 19.69
N THR A 603 -42.12 -33.50 20.27
CA THR A 603 -42.64 -33.31 21.63
C THR A 603 -41.84 -34.11 22.64
N ASP A 604 -41.60 -33.51 23.79
CA ASP A 604 -41.40 -34.23 25.03
C ASP A 604 -42.77 -34.40 25.71
N LEU A 605 -43.21 -35.64 25.89
CA LEU A 605 -44.49 -35.97 26.51
C LEU A 605 -44.33 -36.48 27.94
N ASP A 606 -43.11 -36.53 28.47
CA ASP A 606 -42.84 -37.11 29.78
C ASP A 606 -43.54 -38.48 29.96
N HIS A 607 -44.29 -38.64 31.04
CA HIS A 607 -45.07 -39.82 31.38
C HIS A 607 -46.22 -40.12 30.40
N ASP A 608 -46.70 -39.13 29.65
CA ASP A 608 -47.80 -39.28 28.70
C ASP A 608 -47.37 -39.96 27.38
N SER A 609 -46.07 -40.21 27.22
CA SER A 609 -45.52 -40.96 26.08
C SER A 609 -46.01 -42.42 26.03
N LYS A 610 -46.42 -43.01 27.16
CA LYS A 610 -46.78 -44.43 27.25
C LYS A 610 -48.19 -44.70 26.71
N VAL A 611 -48.28 -45.38 25.57
CA VAL A 611 -49.57 -45.76 24.93
C VAL A 611 -50.04 -47.15 25.38
N SER A 612 -49.10 -48.07 25.60
CA SER A 612 -49.38 -49.41 26.12
C SER A 612 -48.18 -49.96 26.88
N ASN A 613 -48.32 -51.13 27.50
CA ASN A 613 -47.21 -51.79 28.23
C ASN A 613 -45.96 -52.11 27.38
N LYS A 614 -46.02 -51.97 26.05
CA LYS A 614 -44.90 -52.24 25.14
C LYS A 614 -44.65 -51.12 24.14
N LYS A 615 -45.35 -49.99 24.22
CA LYS A 615 -45.27 -48.95 23.19
C LYS A 615 -45.32 -47.57 23.81
N TRP A 616 -44.29 -46.78 23.50
CA TRP A 616 -44.18 -45.37 23.81
C TRP A 616 -44.17 -44.58 22.51
N THR A 617 -44.76 -43.39 22.53
CA THR A 617 -44.97 -42.56 21.35
C THR A 617 -44.74 -41.09 21.68
N SER A 618 -44.11 -40.38 20.76
CA SER A 618 -44.01 -38.93 20.72
C SER A 618 -44.57 -38.42 19.38
N PHE A 619 -44.89 -37.14 19.30
CA PHE A 619 -45.41 -36.52 18.09
C PHE A 619 -44.37 -35.59 17.47
N ALA A 620 -44.32 -35.60 16.15
CA ALA A 620 -43.55 -34.65 15.37
C ALA A 620 -44.51 -33.87 14.46
N LYS A 621 -44.25 -32.58 14.28
CA LYS A 621 -45.10 -31.68 13.50
C LYS A 621 -44.26 -30.84 12.55
N ARG A 622 -44.73 -30.71 11.30
CA ARG A 622 -44.07 -29.88 10.29
C ARG A 622 -44.70 -28.49 10.23
N GLY A 623 -43.86 -27.52 9.96
CA GLY A 623 -44.27 -26.16 9.66
C GLY A 623 -43.32 -25.53 8.67
N VAL A 624 -43.59 -24.27 8.37
CA VAL A 624 -42.74 -23.42 7.56
C VAL A 624 -42.38 -22.20 8.39
N LEU A 625 -41.09 -21.94 8.50
CA LEU A 625 -40.56 -20.71 9.04
C LEU A 625 -40.52 -19.67 7.93
N ARG A 626 -41.30 -18.61 8.06
CA ARG A 626 -41.25 -17.44 7.17
C ARG A 626 -40.43 -16.36 7.82
N ILE A 627 -39.39 -15.96 7.11
CA ILE A 627 -38.50 -14.88 7.50
C ILE A 627 -38.79 -13.76 6.53
N SER A 628 -39.30 -12.65 7.07
CA SER A 628 -39.52 -11.47 6.26
C SER A 628 -38.22 -11.09 5.56
N PRO A 629 -38.30 -10.44 4.39
CA PRO A 629 -37.11 -10.18 3.60
C PRO A 629 -36.05 -9.39 4.38
N ASP A 630 -36.50 -8.65 5.39
CA ASP A 630 -35.68 -7.83 6.28
C ASP A 630 -35.07 -8.50 7.50
N HIS A 631 -35.40 -9.76 7.72
CA HIS A 631 -34.95 -10.54 8.87
C HIS A 631 -35.42 -9.95 10.22
N GLU A 632 -36.37 -9.00 10.21
CA GLU A 632 -36.90 -8.38 11.42
C GLU A 632 -38.18 -9.06 11.92
N LYS A 633 -38.87 -9.82 11.07
CA LYS A 633 -40.04 -10.60 11.43
C LYS A 633 -39.84 -12.05 11.06
N VAL A 634 -40.03 -12.90 12.04
CA VAL A 634 -40.09 -14.35 11.86
C VAL A 634 -41.49 -14.80 12.25
N SER A 635 -42.15 -15.52 11.36
CA SER A 635 -43.44 -16.15 11.62
C SER A 635 -43.37 -17.65 11.33
N VAL A 636 -44.16 -18.42 12.06
CA VAL A 636 -44.27 -19.87 11.85
C VAL A 636 -45.68 -20.18 11.38
N GLU A 637 -45.77 -20.85 10.25
CA GLU A 637 -47.02 -21.38 9.71
C GLU A 637 -46.98 -22.90 9.78
N TRP A 638 -47.82 -23.49 10.63
CA TRP A 638 -47.87 -24.94 10.78
C TRP A 638 -48.59 -25.56 9.59
N THR A 639 -48.01 -26.61 9.00
CA THR A 639 -48.65 -27.31 7.89
C THR A 639 -49.84 -28.13 8.41
N PRO A 640 -51.07 -27.89 7.91
CA PRO A 640 -52.25 -28.64 8.37
C PRO A 640 -52.07 -30.14 8.17
N ASN A 641 -52.53 -30.95 9.14
CA ASN A 641 -52.48 -32.42 9.11
C ASN A 641 -51.08 -33.03 8.88
N SER A 642 -50.01 -32.31 9.26
CA SER A 642 -48.62 -32.77 9.10
C SER A 642 -48.06 -33.51 10.32
N GLU A 643 -48.89 -33.71 11.34
CA GLU A 643 -48.52 -34.39 12.59
C GLU A 643 -48.36 -35.89 12.33
N PHE A 644 -47.27 -36.47 12.83
CA PHE A 644 -47.01 -37.91 12.75
C PHE A 644 -46.40 -38.44 14.05
N SER A 645 -46.67 -39.72 14.33
CA SER A 645 -46.23 -40.39 15.56
C SER A 645 -44.88 -41.07 15.38
N LEU A 646 -43.93 -40.75 16.24
CA LEU A 646 -42.68 -41.49 16.42
C LEU A 646 -42.86 -42.47 17.59
N SER A 647 -42.53 -43.74 17.42
CA SER A 647 -42.77 -44.74 18.48
C SER A 647 -41.65 -45.76 18.62
N THR A 648 -41.47 -46.27 19.83
CA THR A 648 -40.49 -47.31 20.18
C THR A 648 -41.11 -48.34 21.12
N GLU A 649 -40.52 -49.53 21.13
CA GLU A 649 -40.79 -50.59 22.11
C GLU A 649 -39.65 -50.71 23.14
N ILE A 650 -38.60 -49.89 23.01
CA ILE A 650 -37.44 -49.87 23.92
C ILE A 650 -37.67 -48.79 24.97
N SER A 651 -37.66 -49.15 26.25
CA SER A 651 -37.84 -48.21 27.35
C SER A 651 -36.88 -48.43 28.51
N SER A 652 -36.73 -47.39 29.33
CA SER A 652 -35.91 -47.39 30.54
C SER A 652 -36.78 -46.91 31.70
N GLY A 653 -36.94 -47.76 32.71
CA GLY A 653 -37.82 -47.44 33.86
C GLY A 653 -39.27 -47.16 33.45
N ASP A 654 -39.79 -47.90 32.45
CA ASP A 654 -41.15 -47.74 31.91
C ASP A 654 -41.42 -46.40 31.18
N ARG A 655 -40.35 -45.69 30.77
CA ARG A 655 -40.38 -44.42 30.04
C ARG A 655 -39.52 -44.47 28.76
N ALA A 656 -39.96 -43.79 27.71
CA ALA A 656 -39.26 -43.62 26.43
C ALA A 656 -39.94 -42.57 25.57
N MET A 657 -39.30 -42.13 24.48
CA MET A 657 -39.82 -41.11 23.56
C MET A 657 -40.01 -39.73 24.21
N GLU A 658 -39.16 -39.40 25.17
CA GLU A 658 -39.02 -38.05 25.73
C GLU A 658 -37.95 -37.33 24.91
N LEU A 659 -38.36 -36.73 23.80
CA LEU A 659 -37.45 -36.27 22.75
C LEU A 659 -37.03 -34.80 22.97
N SER A 660 -35.73 -34.55 23.14
CA SER A 660 -35.22 -33.22 23.54
C SER A 660 -34.82 -32.32 22.37
N ASP A 661 -33.92 -32.76 21.49
CA ASP A 661 -33.33 -31.91 20.44
C ASP A 661 -33.17 -32.66 19.10
N LEU A 662 -33.13 -31.91 18.00
CA LEU A 662 -33.00 -32.39 16.62
C LEU A 662 -31.70 -31.89 16.00
N VAL A 663 -30.98 -32.78 15.30
CA VAL A 663 -29.74 -32.42 14.61
C VAL A 663 -29.57 -33.18 13.31
N VAL A 664 -28.90 -32.57 12.34
CA VAL A 664 -28.49 -33.23 11.11
C VAL A 664 -27.02 -33.62 11.23
N PHE A 665 -26.74 -34.91 11.15
CA PHE A 665 -25.38 -35.42 11.23
C PHE A 665 -25.19 -36.56 10.22
N ASP A 666 -24.16 -36.46 9.38
CA ASP A 666 -23.83 -37.48 8.38
C ASP A 666 -25.03 -37.84 7.47
N GLY A 667 -25.80 -36.82 7.05
CA GLY A 667 -27.01 -36.98 6.25
C GLY A 667 -28.21 -37.62 6.92
N ARG A 668 -28.16 -37.80 8.24
CA ARG A 668 -29.26 -38.35 9.02
C ARG A 668 -29.88 -37.26 9.87
N LEU A 669 -31.22 -37.23 9.91
CA LEU A 669 -31.97 -36.46 10.90
C LEU A 669 -32.04 -37.29 12.18
N LEU A 670 -31.40 -36.79 13.24
CA LEU A 670 -31.27 -37.49 14.51
C LEU A 670 -32.04 -36.77 15.61
N VAL A 671 -32.54 -37.56 16.56
CA VAL A 671 -33.22 -37.07 17.77
C VAL A 671 -32.76 -37.89 18.98
N GLY A 672 -32.53 -37.24 20.11
CA GLY A 672 -32.17 -37.92 21.36
C GLY A 672 -33.35 -38.08 22.31
N ASP A 673 -33.33 -39.16 23.08
CA ASP A 673 -34.32 -39.49 24.13
C ASP A 673 -33.68 -39.36 25.52
N ASP A 674 -34.21 -38.46 26.36
CA ASP A 674 -33.62 -38.09 27.64
C ASP A 674 -33.78 -39.17 28.73
N ARG A 675 -34.62 -40.19 28.51
CA ARG A 675 -34.82 -41.31 29.46
C ARG A 675 -34.02 -42.53 29.09
N THR A 676 -34.08 -42.90 27.83
CA THR A 676 -33.40 -44.11 27.36
C THR A 676 -31.94 -43.84 27.05
N GLY A 677 -31.55 -42.60 26.76
CA GLY A 677 -30.24 -42.27 26.22
C GLY A 677 -30.05 -42.82 24.81
N LEU A 678 -31.12 -43.19 24.11
CA LEU A 678 -31.05 -43.60 22.70
C LEU A 678 -31.10 -42.38 21.79
N ILE A 679 -30.24 -42.37 20.79
CA ILE A 679 -30.35 -41.47 19.64
C ILE A 679 -31.00 -42.25 18.51
N TYR A 680 -32.09 -41.71 17.97
CA TYR A 680 -32.86 -42.28 16.87
C TYR A 680 -32.61 -41.52 15.58
N GLU A 681 -32.57 -42.23 14.45
CA GLU A 681 -32.70 -41.65 13.11
C GLU A 681 -34.19 -41.54 12.74
N ILE A 682 -34.64 -40.35 12.37
CA ILE A 682 -35.99 -40.12 11.85
C ILE A 682 -35.95 -40.32 10.33
N ARG A 683 -36.62 -41.37 9.85
CA ARG A 683 -36.77 -41.67 8.42
C ARG A 683 -38.16 -42.19 8.12
N ASP A 684 -38.77 -41.70 7.05
CA ASP A 684 -40.13 -42.10 6.61
C ASP A 684 -41.20 -42.00 7.71
N GLY A 685 -41.10 -40.98 8.56
CA GLY A 685 -42.04 -40.77 9.68
C GLY A 685 -41.89 -41.76 10.84
N LYS A 686 -40.77 -42.50 10.91
CA LYS A 686 -40.47 -43.48 11.96
C LYS A 686 -39.14 -43.15 12.65
N ALA A 687 -39.01 -43.55 13.91
CA ALA A 687 -37.78 -43.43 14.69
C ALA A 687 -37.04 -44.78 14.70
N PHE A 688 -35.85 -44.82 14.13
CA PHE A 688 -34.99 -45.99 14.11
C PHE A 688 -33.89 -45.85 15.16
N PRO A 689 -33.79 -46.74 16.16
CA PRO A 689 -32.72 -46.66 17.15
C PRO A 689 -31.35 -46.77 16.46
N TRP A 690 -30.45 -45.81 16.71
CA TRP A 690 -29.10 -45.82 16.14
C TRP A 690 -28.05 -46.16 17.19
N ILE A 691 -27.94 -45.36 18.25
CA ILE A 691 -26.89 -45.53 19.25
C ILE A 691 -27.41 -45.24 20.66
N PHE A 692 -26.91 -46.02 21.63
CA PHE A 692 -27.18 -45.81 23.05
C PHE A 692 -26.01 -45.07 23.70
N VAL A 693 -26.31 -43.95 24.37
CA VAL A 693 -25.36 -43.20 25.18
C VAL A 693 -25.68 -43.38 26.66
N ASN A 694 -24.75 -43.99 27.38
CA ASN A 694 -24.84 -44.14 28.83
C ASN A 694 -24.37 -42.89 29.57
N ASP A 695 -24.81 -42.76 30.82
CA ASP A 695 -24.55 -41.60 31.69
C ASP A 695 -23.06 -41.51 32.16
N GLY A 696 -22.63 -40.31 32.58
CA GLY A 696 -21.33 -40.08 33.22
C GLY A 696 -20.09 -40.44 32.38
N PRO A 697 -19.03 -41.04 32.94
CA PRO A 697 -17.82 -41.39 32.20
C PRO A 697 -17.97 -42.60 31.25
N GLY A 698 -19.19 -43.11 31.05
CA GLY A 698 -19.45 -44.26 30.19
C GLY A 698 -19.41 -45.61 30.90
N ASN A 699 -19.54 -45.62 32.23
CA ASN A 699 -19.61 -46.83 33.06
C ASN A 699 -20.94 -46.96 33.84
N ALA A 700 -21.94 -46.15 33.51
CA ALA A 700 -23.26 -46.21 34.11
C ALA A 700 -24.17 -47.21 33.37
N THR A 701 -25.06 -47.87 34.12
CA THR A 701 -26.10 -48.76 33.57
C THR A 701 -27.35 -48.00 33.10
N LYS A 702 -27.41 -46.69 33.35
CA LYS A 702 -28.50 -45.79 32.97
C LYS A 702 -28.10 -45.01 31.70
N GLY A 703 -29.07 -44.71 30.84
CA GLY A 703 -28.92 -43.77 29.74
C GLY A 703 -28.59 -42.36 30.24
N LEU A 704 -27.82 -41.60 29.45
CA LEU A 704 -27.61 -40.18 29.68
C LEU A 704 -28.95 -39.45 29.59
N LYS A 705 -29.21 -38.51 30.51
CA LYS A 705 -30.28 -37.52 30.32
C LYS A 705 -29.84 -36.56 29.23
N LEU A 706 -30.16 -36.91 27.99
CA LEU A 706 -29.69 -36.22 26.79
C LEU A 706 -30.60 -35.04 26.51
N GLU A 707 -30.05 -33.84 26.65
CA GLU A 707 -30.83 -32.60 26.59
C GLU A 707 -30.57 -31.81 25.30
N TRP A 708 -29.37 -31.90 24.73
CA TRP A 708 -28.98 -31.11 23.57
C TRP A 708 -28.04 -31.88 22.64
N LEU A 709 -28.11 -31.54 21.35
CA LEU A 709 -27.29 -32.11 20.29
C LEU A 709 -26.68 -31.01 19.42
N THR A 710 -25.40 -31.15 19.05
CA THR A 710 -24.76 -30.24 18.10
C THR A 710 -23.64 -30.93 17.32
N VAL A 711 -23.20 -30.35 16.22
CA VAL A 711 -22.11 -30.89 15.39
C VAL A 711 -20.93 -29.95 15.45
N LYS A 712 -19.74 -30.50 15.70
CA LYS A 712 -18.47 -29.76 15.69
C LYS A 712 -17.35 -30.66 15.18
N ASP A 713 -16.50 -30.12 14.29
CA ASP A 713 -15.34 -30.82 13.73
C ASP A 713 -15.69 -32.23 13.23
N GLU A 714 -16.82 -32.35 12.52
CA GLU A 714 -17.35 -33.60 11.99
C GLU A 714 -17.79 -34.68 13.01
N HIS A 715 -17.96 -34.30 14.27
CA HIS A 715 -18.45 -35.18 15.33
C HIS A 715 -19.78 -34.67 15.88
N LEU A 716 -20.64 -35.60 16.27
CA LEU A 716 -21.88 -35.30 16.98
C LEU A 716 -21.58 -35.20 18.49
N TYR A 717 -21.93 -34.07 19.07
CA TYR A 717 -21.84 -33.82 20.51
C TYR A 717 -23.23 -33.99 21.11
N ALA A 718 -23.34 -34.85 22.13
CA ALA A 718 -24.54 -35.04 22.91
C ALA A 718 -24.25 -34.75 24.39
N GLY A 719 -24.99 -33.82 24.98
CA GLY A 719 -24.80 -33.43 26.37
C GLY A 719 -26.08 -33.52 27.19
N GLY A 720 -25.90 -33.53 28.51
CA GLY A 720 -27.00 -33.47 29.47
C GLY A 720 -27.14 -32.11 30.12
N LEU A 721 -27.77 -32.08 31.29
CA LEU A 721 -28.16 -30.87 32.03
C LEU A 721 -27.04 -29.85 32.28
N GLY A 722 -25.77 -30.29 32.30
CA GLY A 722 -24.63 -29.41 32.54
C GLY A 722 -24.54 -28.84 33.96
N LYS A 723 -25.23 -29.47 34.92
CA LYS A 723 -25.10 -29.20 36.37
C LYS A 723 -24.84 -30.47 37.16
N GLU A 724 -24.51 -30.31 38.44
CA GLU A 724 -24.37 -31.41 39.37
C GLU A 724 -25.72 -32.14 39.52
N TRP A 725 -25.68 -33.47 39.58
CA TRP A 725 -26.85 -34.26 39.94
C TRP A 725 -27.10 -34.09 41.44
N THR A 726 -28.33 -33.73 41.79
CA THR A 726 -28.74 -33.42 43.16
C THR A 726 -29.99 -34.18 43.55
N THR A 727 -30.28 -34.30 44.85
CA THR A 727 -31.63 -34.66 45.32
C THR A 727 -32.64 -33.54 45.01
N THR A 728 -33.92 -33.79 45.27
CA THR A 728 -35.02 -32.82 45.15
C THR A 728 -34.82 -31.56 45.99
N GLU A 729 -34.07 -31.68 47.09
CA GLU A 729 -33.68 -30.59 48.00
C GLU A 729 -32.29 -30.01 47.70
N GLY A 730 -31.67 -30.41 46.58
CA GLY A 730 -30.41 -29.87 46.09
C GLY A 730 -29.14 -30.45 46.72
N GLU A 731 -29.20 -31.59 47.42
CA GLU A 731 -28.00 -32.24 47.96
C GLU A 731 -27.18 -32.92 46.85
N TYR A 732 -25.87 -32.69 46.81
CA TYR A 732 -24.97 -33.25 45.78
C TYR A 732 -24.95 -34.78 45.81
N VAL A 733 -25.03 -35.41 44.63
CA VAL A 733 -24.92 -36.86 44.44
C VAL A 733 -23.73 -37.23 43.56
N ASN A 734 -23.64 -36.68 42.35
CA ASN A 734 -22.53 -36.90 41.39
C ASN A 734 -22.49 -35.79 40.32
N ASP A 735 -21.49 -35.82 39.44
CA ASP A 735 -21.31 -34.88 38.32
C ASP A 735 -21.59 -35.51 36.93
N HIS A 736 -22.26 -36.66 36.88
CA HIS A 736 -22.51 -37.38 35.63
C HIS A 736 -23.21 -36.56 34.53
N PRO A 737 -24.20 -35.69 34.83
CA PRO A 737 -24.87 -34.87 33.81
C PRO A 737 -23.96 -33.79 33.17
N MET A 738 -22.74 -33.61 33.69
CA MET A 738 -21.72 -32.73 33.13
C MET A 738 -20.75 -33.45 32.18
N TRP A 739 -21.00 -34.71 31.83
CA TRP A 739 -20.23 -35.44 30.83
C TRP A 739 -20.88 -35.33 29.44
N VAL A 740 -20.08 -34.99 28.44
CA VAL A 740 -20.49 -34.87 27.03
C VAL A 740 -20.00 -36.07 26.23
N LYS A 741 -20.81 -36.53 25.28
CA LYS A 741 -20.52 -37.67 24.40
C LYS A 741 -20.16 -37.13 23.03
N VAL A 742 -18.96 -37.44 22.56
CA VAL A 742 -18.49 -37.09 21.21
C VAL A 742 -18.57 -38.35 20.36
N ILE A 743 -19.41 -38.32 19.34
CA ILE A 743 -19.81 -39.49 18.56
C ILE A 743 -19.29 -39.32 17.13
N SER A 744 -18.50 -40.28 16.65
CA SER A 744 -18.00 -40.29 15.27
C SER A 744 -19.10 -40.71 14.29
N ARG A 745 -18.89 -40.48 12.98
CA ARG A 745 -19.84 -40.91 11.93
C ARG A 745 -20.18 -42.41 11.99
N LYS A 746 -19.20 -43.21 12.42
CA LYS A 746 -19.30 -44.67 12.57
C LYS A 746 -20.03 -45.10 13.85
N GLY A 747 -20.40 -44.15 14.73
CA GLY A 747 -21.01 -44.43 16.02
C GLY A 747 -20.00 -44.79 17.12
N GLU A 748 -18.73 -44.39 16.99
CA GLU A 748 -17.76 -44.54 18.08
C GLU A 748 -18.01 -43.42 19.11
N ILE A 749 -18.11 -43.77 20.39
CA ILE A 749 -18.42 -42.82 21.47
C ILE A 749 -17.16 -42.53 22.28
N ILE A 750 -16.85 -41.25 22.44
CA ILE A 750 -15.84 -40.75 23.37
C ILE A 750 -16.56 -39.99 24.49
N HIS A 751 -16.28 -40.35 25.75
CA HIS A 751 -16.84 -39.69 26.92
C HIS A 751 -15.90 -38.58 27.39
N VAL A 752 -16.34 -37.33 27.36
CA VAL A 752 -15.54 -36.15 27.69
C VAL A 752 -16.10 -35.50 28.95
N ASN A 753 -15.26 -35.32 29.96
CA ASN A 753 -15.65 -34.63 31.18
C ASN A 753 -15.71 -33.11 30.94
N TRP A 754 -16.91 -32.53 31.00
CA TRP A 754 -17.13 -31.10 30.84
C TRP A 754 -17.45 -30.39 32.16
N ARG A 755 -17.19 -31.03 33.31
CA ARG A 755 -17.41 -30.42 34.63
C ARG A 755 -16.82 -29.02 34.75
N ASP A 756 -15.53 -28.87 34.45
CA ASP A 756 -14.85 -27.58 34.57
C ASP A 756 -15.37 -26.56 33.54
N VAL A 757 -15.79 -27.03 32.36
CA VAL A 757 -16.39 -26.19 31.31
C VAL A 757 -17.71 -25.62 31.81
N PHE A 758 -18.63 -26.45 32.29
CA PHE A 758 -19.92 -26.00 32.81
C PHE A 758 -19.79 -25.13 34.05
N VAL A 759 -18.82 -25.42 34.93
CA VAL A 759 -18.50 -24.55 36.07
C VAL A 759 -18.05 -23.18 35.59
N GLN A 760 -17.21 -23.11 34.55
CA GLN A 760 -16.76 -21.83 33.97
C GLN A 760 -17.89 -21.08 33.27
N VAL A 761 -18.75 -21.76 32.51
CA VAL A 761 -19.95 -21.19 31.88
C VAL A 761 -20.86 -20.57 32.95
N ARG A 762 -21.16 -21.31 34.03
CA ARG A 762 -21.96 -20.83 35.16
C ARG A 762 -21.31 -19.65 35.87
N ARG A 763 -19.99 -19.71 36.13
CA ARG A 763 -19.21 -18.61 36.74
C ARG A 763 -19.19 -17.36 35.87
N ALA A 764 -19.15 -17.50 34.55
CA ALA A 764 -19.20 -16.35 33.63
C ALA A 764 -20.49 -15.53 33.82
N ALA A 765 -21.59 -16.18 34.19
CA ALA A 765 -22.85 -15.53 34.55
C ALA A 765 -22.92 -15.08 36.03
N GLY A 766 -21.82 -15.14 36.78
CA GLY A 766 -21.76 -14.74 38.18
C GLY A 766 -22.38 -15.73 39.17
N ILE A 767 -22.65 -16.97 38.75
CA ILE A 767 -23.26 -17.99 39.60
C ILE A 767 -22.17 -18.96 40.08
N GLU A 768 -22.18 -19.26 41.38
CA GLU A 768 -21.32 -20.28 41.99
C GLU A 768 -22.16 -21.30 42.74
N TYR A 769 -21.63 -22.51 42.91
CA TYR A 769 -22.26 -23.55 43.71
C TYR A 769 -22.44 -23.08 45.17
N PRO A 770 -23.61 -23.25 45.83
CA PRO A 770 -24.71 -24.17 45.50
C PRO A 770 -25.72 -23.68 44.44
N GLY A 771 -25.53 -22.49 43.87
CA GLY A 771 -26.26 -22.03 42.69
C GLY A 771 -26.02 -22.92 41.46
N TYR A 772 -26.99 -22.92 40.54
CA TYR A 772 -27.01 -23.85 39.42
C TYR A 772 -27.46 -23.19 38.11
N MET A 773 -27.12 -23.84 37.00
CA MET A 773 -27.50 -23.46 35.64
C MET A 773 -27.81 -24.72 34.85
N ILE A 774 -28.98 -24.81 34.22
CA ILE A 774 -29.42 -25.96 33.43
C ILE A 774 -29.31 -25.62 31.95
N HIS A 775 -28.73 -26.54 31.18
CA HIS A 775 -28.49 -26.39 29.74
C HIS A 775 -29.26 -27.44 28.94
N GLU A 776 -30.18 -26.96 28.10
CA GLU A 776 -30.88 -27.78 27.08
C GLU A 776 -30.72 -27.20 25.67
N ALA A 777 -30.18 -25.99 25.56
CA ALA A 777 -30.04 -25.30 24.30
C ALA A 777 -28.58 -24.86 24.14
N VAL A 778 -27.79 -25.72 23.46
CA VAL A 778 -26.34 -25.54 23.24
C VAL A 778 -26.01 -25.85 21.79
N GLN A 779 -25.36 -24.92 21.09
CA GLN A 779 -24.90 -25.14 19.72
C GLN A 779 -23.47 -24.68 19.51
N TRP A 780 -22.75 -25.36 18.62
CA TRP A 780 -21.51 -24.91 18.03
C TRP A 780 -21.79 -24.17 16.72
N SER A 781 -21.08 -23.06 16.48
CA SER A 781 -21.09 -22.37 15.20
C SER A 781 -19.75 -22.55 14.50
N ASP A 782 -19.77 -23.24 13.35
CA ASP A 782 -18.59 -23.35 12.48
C ASP A 782 -18.20 -22.00 11.86
N ILE A 783 -19.16 -21.07 11.74
CA ILE A 783 -18.94 -19.73 11.18
C ILE A 783 -18.22 -18.84 12.19
N HIS A 784 -18.70 -18.80 13.43
CA HIS A 784 -18.10 -17.98 14.50
C HIS A 784 -16.93 -18.67 15.19
N GLN A 785 -16.74 -19.98 14.99
CA GLN A 785 -15.77 -20.83 15.69
C GLN A 785 -15.92 -20.71 17.22
N LYS A 786 -17.17 -20.72 17.70
CA LYS A 786 -17.57 -20.45 19.09
C LYS A 786 -18.72 -21.34 19.55
N TRP A 787 -18.77 -21.56 20.87
CA TRP A 787 -19.87 -22.23 21.56
C TRP A 787 -20.91 -21.22 22.02
N PHE A 788 -22.19 -21.56 21.86
CA PHE A 788 -23.33 -20.74 22.25
C PHE A 788 -24.24 -21.53 23.19
N PHE A 789 -24.54 -20.95 24.35
CA PHE A 789 -25.42 -21.51 25.36
C PHE A 789 -26.58 -20.55 25.59
N LEU A 790 -27.81 -21.07 25.50
CA LEU A 790 -29.03 -20.42 25.97
C LEU A 790 -29.54 -21.23 27.17
N PRO A 791 -29.11 -20.93 28.40
CA PRO A 791 -29.48 -21.74 29.57
C PRO A 791 -31.00 -21.74 29.79
N ARG A 792 -31.56 -22.93 30.06
CA ARG A 792 -32.98 -23.08 30.36
C ARG A 792 -33.32 -22.37 31.66
N ARG A 793 -32.61 -22.74 32.73
CA ARG A 793 -32.80 -22.26 34.10
C ARG A 793 -31.48 -21.79 34.69
N ALA A 794 -31.53 -20.80 35.57
CA ALA A 794 -30.38 -20.38 36.37
C ALA A 794 -30.81 -19.76 37.70
N SER A 795 -30.08 -20.08 38.76
CA SER A 795 -30.31 -19.53 40.10
C SER A 795 -28.99 -19.37 40.86
N HIS A 796 -28.89 -18.30 41.66
CA HIS A 796 -27.81 -18.17 42.66
C HIS A 796 -28.09 -18.97 43.93
N GLU A 797 -29.33 -19.45 44.10
CA GLU A 797 -29.77 -20.23 45.24
C GLU A 797 -29.63 -21.74 44.96
N LYS A 798 -29.64 -22.52 46.03
CA LYS A 798 -29.58 -23.98 45.96
C LYS A 798 -30.77 -24.54 45.16
N TYR A 799 -30.54 -25.61 44.41
CA TYR A 799 -31.59 -26.28 43.64
C TYR A 799 -32.76 -26.74 44.51
N SER A 800 -33.97 -26.46 44.05
CA SER A 800 -35.26 -26.92 44.60
C SER A 800 -36.20 -27.17 43.43
N GLU A 801 -36.74 -28.38 43.32
CA GLU A 801 -37.61 -28.78 42.21
C GLU A 801 -38.83 -27.84 42.06
N ALA A 802 -39.46 -27.45 43.18
CA ALA A 802 -40.64 -26.59 43.17
C ALA A 802 -40.34 -25.14 42.72
N GLU A 803 -39.15 -24.62 43.02
CA GLU A 803 -38.81 -23.24 42.64
C GLU A 803 -38.23 -23.16 41.22
N ASP A 804 -37.58 -24.23 40.75
CA ASP A 804 -36.89 -24.31 39.45
C ASP A 804 -37.81 -23.99 38.26
N GLU A 805 -39.09 -24.37 38.34
CA GLU A 805 -40.11 -24.08 37.32
C GLU A 805 -40.20 -22.59 36.98
N THR A 806 -39.88 -21.72 37.94
CA THR A 806 -39.91 -20.26 37.80
C THR A 806 -38.53 -19.61 37.59
N ARG A 807 -37.45 -20.38 37.40
CA ARG A 807 -36.08 -19.87 37.25
C ARG A 807 -35.61 -19.75 35.80
N GLY A 808 -36.53 -19.53 34.87
CA GLY A 808 -36.25 -19.32 33.44
C GLY A 808 -35.31 -18.15 33.19
N THR A 809 -34.44 -18.28 32.19
CA THR A 809 -33.44 -17.25 31.88
C THR A 809 -33.66 -16.60 30.51
N ASN A 810 -33.10 -15.41 30.37
CA ASN A 810 -32.87 -14.75 29.08
C ASN A 810 -31.36 -14.53 28.87
N LEU A 811 -30.53 -15.50 29.27
CA LEU A 811 -29.08 -15.43 29.08
C LEU A 811 -28.68 -16.07 27.75
N LEU A 812 -27.74 -15.43 27.06
CA LEU A 812 -26.95 -16.00 25.98
C LEU A 812 -25.48 -15.93 26.39
N ILE A 813 -24.84 -17.08 26.56
CA ILE A 813 -23.43 -17.19 26.95
C ILE A 813 -22.66 -17.70 25.73
N ILE A 814 -21.62 -16.98 25.37
CA ILE A 814 -20.80 -17.28 24.20
C ILE A 814 -19.37 -17.53 24.67
N ALA A 815 -18.79 -18.65 24.26
CA ALA A 815 -17.42 -19.03 24.61
C ALA A 815 -16.58 -19.25 23.35
N ASP A 816 -15.29 -18.92 23.40
CA ASP A 816 -14.35 -19.30 22.35
C ASP A 816 -14.17 -20.82 22.27
N SER A 817 -13.57 -21.30 21.18
CA SER A 817 -13.34 -22.73 20.93
C SER A 817 -12.61 -23.47 22.05
N SER A 818 -11.81 -22.75 22.84
CA SER A 818 -11.02 -23.30 23.96
C SER A 818 -11.62 -23.05 25.35
N PHE A 819 -12.80 -22.40 25.45
CA PHE A 819 -13.41 -21.98 26.73
C PHE A 819 -12.49 -21.10 27.59
N SER A 820 -11.57 -20.35 26.96
CA SER A 820 -10.66 -19.43 27.65
C SER A 820 -11.28 -18.06 27.95
N SER A 821 -12.35 -17.72 27.24
CA SER A 821 -13.05 -16.45 27.31
C SER A 821 -14.56 -16.66 27.15
N PHE A 822 -15.33 -15.91 27.94
CA PHE A 822 -16.79 -15.97 27.94
C PHE A 822 -17.37 -14.57 27.78
N LYS A 823 -18.48 -14.47 27.04
CA LYS A 823 -19.31 -13.27 26.93
C LYS A 823 -20.73 -13.65 27.32
N VAL A 824 -21.28 -12.95 28.30
CA VAL A 824 -22.66 -13.14 28.75
C VAL A 824 -23.51 -11.97 28.28
N VAL A 825 -24.62 -12.27 27.61
CA VAL A 825 -25.55 -11.28 27.05
C VAL A 825 -26.96 -11.57 27.53
N HIS A 826 -27.69 -10.54 27.95
CA HIS A 826 -29.11 -10.64 28.27
C HIS A 826 -29.95 -10.39 27.02
N VAL A 827 -30.78 -11.37 26.65
CA VAL A 827 -31.65 -11.34 25.48
C VAL A 827 -33.02 -10.79 25.86
N GLY A 828 -33.20 -9.47 25.71
CA GLY A 828 -34.43 -8.78 26.09
C GLY A 828 -34.71 -8.80 27.59
N GLU A 829 -35.87 -8.29 27.99
CA GLU A 829 -36.31 -8.30 29.39
C GLU A 829 -36.92 -9.65 29.79
N LEU A 830 -36.62 -10.13 30.99
CA LEU A 830 -37.21 -11.35 31.55
C LEU A 830 -38.61 -11.04 32.09
N THR A 831 -39.60 -10.98 31.19
CA THR A 831 -41.01 -10.72 31.55
C THR A 831 -41.77 -11.96 31.98
N HIS A 832 -41.27 -13.16 31.66
CA HIS A 832 -41.90 -14.44 31.94
C HIS A 832 -40.89 -15.42 32.55
N PRO A 833 -40.66 -15.36 33.87
CA PRO A 833 -39.65 -16.19 34.55
C PRO A 833 -39.97 -17.69 34.52
N SER A 834 -41.22 -18.09 34.27
CA SER A 834 -41.60 -19.50 34.05
C SER A 834 -41.08 -20.07 32.73
N ARG A 835 -40.63 -19.25 31.77
CA ARG A 835 -40.21 -19.68 30.42
C ARG A 835 -38.69 -19.86 30.30
N GLY A 836 -38.24 -21.09 30.13
CA GLY A 836 -36.82 -21.44 29.90
C GLY A 836 -36.53 -21.80 28.45
N PHE A 837 -35.30 -21.55 27.97
CA PHE A 837 -34.90 -22.02 26.63
C PHE A 837 -34.72 -23.54 26.61
N SER A 838 -35.35 -24.22 25.65
CA SER A 838 -35.33 -25.68 25.53
C SER A 838 -34.57 -26.20 24.32
N ALA A 839 -34.48 -25.41 23.24
CA ALA A 839 -33.66 -25.74 22.07
C ALA A 839 -33.40 -24.46 21.26
N PHE A 840 -32.37 -24.46 20.41
CA PHE A 840 -32.22 -23.43 19.38
C PHE A 840 -31.45 -23.92 18.16
N GLN A 841 -31.69 -23.26 17.03
CA GLN A 841 -30.95 -23.47 15.79
C GLN A 841 -30.52 -22.13 15.20
N PHE A 842 -29.36 -22.11 14.55
CA PHE A 842 -28.98 -20.99 13.70
C PHE A 842 -29.81 -21.03 12.43
N ILE A 843 -30.31 -19.88 12.01
CA ILE A 843 -31.07 -19.80 10.78
C ILE A 843 -30.09 -19.92 9.59
N PRO A 844 -30.29 -20.90 8.68
CA PRO A 844 -29.48 -21.05 7.48
C PRO A 844 -29.34 -19.74 6.69
N ASP A 845 -28.21 -19.57 5.99
CA ASP A 845 -27.92 -18.40 5.15
C ASP A 845 -27.81 -17.04 5.87
N THR A 846 -27.92 -17.01 7.20
CA THR A 846 -27.76 -15.79 8.02
C THR A 846 -26.34 -15.59 8.58
N ASN A 847 -25.39 -16.46 8.22
CA ASN A 847 -24.06 -16.54 8.84
C ASN A 847 -24.13 -16.68 10.38
N ASP A 848 -25.06 -17.50 10.86
CA ASP A 848 -25.32 -17.73 12.29
C ASP A 848 -25.61 -16.43 13.09
N ASN A 849 -26.10 -15.39 12.41
CA ASN A 849 -26.42 -14.10 13.04
C ASN A 849 -27.85 -14.05 13.58
N LEU A 850 -28.74 -14.92 13.08
CA LEU A 850 -30.07 -15.08 13.62
C LEU A 850 -30.20 -16.47 14.23
N ILE A 851 -30.75 -16.47 15.44
CA ILE A 851 -31.09 -17.68 16.18
C ILE A 851 -32.61 -17.75 16.25
N ILE A 852 -33.14 -18.94 16.01
CA ILE A 852 -34.49 -19.30 16.39
C ILE A 852 -34.41 -20.23 17.60
N ALA A 853 -35.05 -19.84 18.70
CA ALA A 853 -35.01 -20.57 19.95
C ALA A 853 -36.43 -20.96 20.38
N LEU A 854 -36.55 -22.15 20.98
CA LEU A 854 -37.76 -22.58 21.67
C LEU A 854 -37.63 -22.23 23.15
N LYS A 855 -38.71 -21.70 23.72
CA LYS A 855 -38.89 -21.56 25.16
C LYS A 855 -40.09 -22.37 25.60
N SER A 856 -39.93 -23.23 26.61
CA SER A 856 -41.03 -23.99 27.19
C SER A 856 -41.42 -23.46 28.57
N GLU A 857 -42.69 -23.66 28.91
CA GLU A 857 -43.28 -23.34 30.21
C GLU A 857 -43.86 -24.61 30.82
N GLU A 858 -43.48 -24.87 32.07
CA GLU A 858 -43.95 -25.99 32.88
C GLU A 858 -44.60 -25.47 34.15
N LYS A 859 -45.62 -26.18 34.61
CA LYS A 859 -46.29 -25.90 35.88
C LYS A 859 -46.72 -27.21 36.53
N ASP A 860 -46.35 -27.39 37.79
CA ASP A 860 -46.63 -28.61 38.56
C ASP A 860 -46.11 -29.88 37.85
N GLY A 861 -44.93 -29.79 37.23
CA GLY A 861 -44.27 -30.88 36.49
C GLY A 861 -44.96 -31.27 35.17
N LYS A 862 -45.77 -30.38 34.57
CA LYS A 862 -46.44 -30.64 33.29
C LYS A 862 -46.17 -29.55 32.27
N PRO A 863 -45.91 -29.91 30.99
CA PRO A 863 -45.80 -28.94 29.90
C PRO A 863 -47.09 -28.15 29.73
N VAL A 864 -47.01 -26.82 29.76
CA VAL A 864 -48.15 -25.90 29.60
C VAL A 864 -48.17 -25.33 28.18
N ALA A 865 -47.02 -24.84 27.71
CA ALA A 865 -46.91 -24.18 26.41
C ALA A 865 -45.46 -24.15 25.91
N SER A 866 -45.31 -24.04 24.58
CA SER A 866 -44.03 -23.75 23.92
C SER A 866 -44.15 -22.45 23.11
N TYR A 867 -43.08 -21.67 23.13
CA TYR A 867 -42.97 -20.36 22.51
C TYR A 867 -41.75 -20.34 21.60
N ILE A 868 -41.86 -19.65 20.46
CA ILE A 868 -40.75 -19.44 19.54
C ILE A 868 -40.23 -18.03 19.75
N ALA A 869 -38.93 -17.90 19.97
CA ALA A 869 -38.22 -16.64 20.13
C ALA A 869 -37.21 -16.46 19.00
N GLN A 870 -37.17 -15.26 18.43
CA GLN A 870 -36.12 -14.83 17.52
C GLN A 870 -35.07 -14.05 18.30
N ILE A 871 -33.80 -14.38 18.09
CA ILE A 871 -32.67 -13.73 18.78
C ILE A 871 -31.65 -13.30 17.74
N VAL A 872 -31.18 -12.05 17.82
CA VAL A 872 -30.05 -11.58 17.02
C VAL A 872 -28.76 -11.85 17.80
N CYS A 873 -27.82 -12.57 17.19
CA CYS A 873 -26.56 -12.95 17.81
C CYS A 873 -25.69 -11.70 18.11
N PRO A 874 -25.30 -11.44 19.37
CA PRO A 874 -24.54 -10.27 19.79
C PRO A 874 -23.02 -10.40 19.56
N ASP A 875 -22.53 -11.57 19.14
CA ASP A 875 -21.15 -11.77 18.63
C ASP A 875 -21.00 -11.50 17.13
N THR A 876 -22.05 -10.96 16.51
CA THR A 876 -21.80 -10.01 15.44
C THR A 876 -20.88 -8.91 15.97
N PRO A 877 -19.81 -8.55 15.23
CA PRO A 877 -19.25 -7.21 15.28
C PRO A 877 -20.28 -6.18 14.80
N SER A 878 -21.44 -6.08 15.45
CA SER A 878 -22.24 -4.87 15.47
C SER A 878 -21.59 -3.96 16.50
N VAL A 879 -20.37 -3.47 16.31
CA VAL A 879 -19.95 -2.55 15.26
C VAL A 879 -18.45 -2.75 15.00
N ILE A 880 -18.03 -3.12 13.78
CA ILE A 880 -17.10 -2.31 12.93
C ILE A 880 -17.51 -2.52 11.46
N TYR A 881 -18.43 -1.66 11.04
CA TYR A 881 -19.04 -1.56 9.73
C TYR A 881 -18.85 -0.09 9.36
N GLN A 882 -17.93 0.22 8.45
CA GLN A 882 -17.53 1.60 8.25
C GLN A 882 -18.13 2.20 6.97
N ILE A 883 -17.83 1.64 5.78
CA ILE A 883 -18.31 2.22 4.51
C ILE A 883 -19.83 2.18 4.40
N ASN A 884 -20.45 1.02 4.58
CA ASN A 884 -21.90 0.90 4.44
C ASN A 884 -22.68 1.65 5.56
N ILE A 885 -22.10 1.93 6.74
CA ILE A 885 -22.80 2.65 7.86
C ILE A 885 -22.56 4.11 7.64
N ALA A 886 -21.34 4.52 7.30
CA ALA A 886 -21.06 5.89 6.92
C ALA A 886 -22.00 6.28 5.78
N HIS A 887 -22.10 5.46 4.73
CA HIS A 887 -23.08 5.61 3.67
C HIS A 887 -24.52 5.75 4.20
N LYS A 888 -25.04 4.73 4.91
CA LYS A 888 -26.43 4.75 5.43
C LYS A 888 -26.72 5.91 6.41
N LYS A 889 -25.76 6.25 7.28
CA LYS A 889 -25.88 7.33 8.27
C LYS A 889 -25.73 8.70 7.63
N LEU A 890 -24.86 8.88 6.64
CA LEU A 890 -24.72 10.12 5.88
C LEU A 890 -26.00 10.37 5.07
N VAL A 891 -26.48 9.37 4.32
CA VAL A 891 -27.74 9.47 3.57
C VAL A 891 -28.90 9.83 4.50
N LYS A 892 -29.04 9.11 5.62
CA LYS A 892 -30.11 9.36 6.60
C LYS A 892 -29.95 10.71 7.32
N GLY A 893 -28.74 11.05 7.74
CA GLY A 893 -28.42 12.23 8.54
C GLY A 893 -28.53 13.52 7.74
N ALA A 894 -28.02 13.53 6.51
CA ALA A 894 -28.12 14.64 5.57
C ALA A 894 -29.47 14.68 4.82
N ARG A 895 -30.38 13.74 5.10
CA ARG A 895 -31.71 13.61 4.46
C ARG A 895 -31.63 13.59 2.93
N LEU A 896 -30.58 12.98 2.38
CA LEU A 896 -30.35 12.90 0.94
C LEU A 896 -31.38 11.96 0.30
N LYS A 897 -31.94 12.37 -0.84
CA LYS A 897 -32.74 11.48 -1.70
C LYS A 897 -31.79 10.57 -2.47
N TRP A 898 -31.48 9.41 -1.91
CA TRP A 898 -30.61 8.40 -2.52
C TRP A 898 -31.42 7.40 -3.34
N GLY A 899 -31.54 7.65 -4.65
CA GLY A 899 -32.23 6.77 -5.59
C GLY A 899 -31.33 5.71 -6.22
N ASP A 900 -31.91 4.80 -7.01
CA ASP A 900 -31.20 3.65 -7.58
C ASP A 900 -30.00 4.04 -8.46
N ALA A 901 -30.06 5.17 -9.16
CA ALA A 901 -28.94 5.64 -9.99
C ALA A 901 -27.71 6.01 -9.16
N PHE A 902 -27.91 6.67 -8.00
CA PHE A 902 -26.82 6.96 -7.05
C PHE A 902 -26.26 5.68 -6.45
N GLU A 903 -27.12 4.71 -6.13
CA GLU A 903 -26.69 3.42 -5.62
C GLU A 903 -25.82 2.66 -6.62
N ARG A 904 -26.17 2.64 -7.91
CA ARG A 904 -25.34 2.01 -8.95
C ARG A 904 -23.99 2.69 -9.11
N ALA A 905 -23.95 4.03 -9.12
CA ALA A 905 -22.69 4.79 -9.16
C ALA A 905 -21.81 4.49 -7.92
N PHE A 906 -22.41 4.36 -6.75
CA PHE A 906 -21.70 4.00 -5.52
C PHE A 906 -21.17 2.55 -5.54
N GLN A 907 -21.93 1.61 -6.10
CA GLN A 907 -21.45 0.24 -6.30
C GLN A 907 -20.31 0.17 -7.32
N PHE A 908 -20.29 1.03 -8.34
CA PHE A 908 -19.14 1.19 -9.24
C PHE A 908 -17.88 1.59 -8.47
N ASN A 909 -17.96 2.59 -7.57
CA ASN A 909 -16.82 3.03 -6.75
C ASN A 909 -16.30 1.91 -5.85
N LEU A 910 -17.20 1.12 -5.25
CA LEU A 910 -16.85 -0.07 -4.48
C LEU A 910 -16.13 -1.12 -5.33
N GLY A 911 -16.65 -1.42 -6.53
CA GLY A 911 -16.01 -2.33 -7.48
C GLY A 911 -14.64 -1.84 -7.93
N ASN A 912 -14.47 -0.53 -8.07
CA ASN A 912 -13.19 0.07 -8.46
C ASN A 912 -12.14 -0.06 -7.32
N ALA A 913 -12.57 0.03 -6.06
CA ALA A 913 -11.73 -0.27 -4.92
C ALA A 913 -11.36 -1.77 -4.81
N GLU A 914 -12.27 -2.68 -5.18
CA GLU A 914 -11.97 -4.13 -5.30
C GLU A 914 -10.92 -4.40 -6.36
N PHE A 915 -11.01 -3.71 -7.51
CA PHE A 915 -9.98 -3.75 -8.54
C PHE A 915 -8.64 -3.22 -8.02
N SER A 916 -8.59 -2.04 -7.40
CA SER A 916 -7.36 -1.47 -6.84
C SER A 916 -6.68 -2.39 -5.81
N CYS A 917 -7.47 -3.11 -5.01
CA CYS A 917 -6.93 -4.09 -4.06
C CYS A 917 -6.67 -5.47 -4.70
N GLY A 918 -7.28 -5.77 -5.85
CA GLY A 918 -7.33 -7.10 -6.43
C GLY A 918 -8.00 -8.12 -5.51
N ALA A 919 -8.93 -7.69 -4.66
CA ALA A 919 -9.50 -8.53 -3.62
C ALA A 919 -10.89 -8.06 -3.23
N LYS A 920 -11.68 -8.96 -2.63
CA LYS A 920 -12.92 -8.59 -1.96
C LYS A 920 -12.60 -7.64 -0.83
N LEU A 921 -13.34 -6.54 -0.73
CA LEU A 921 -13.13 -5.56 0.34
C LEU A 921 -13.38 -6.16 1.74
N SER A 922 -14.01 -7.34 1.84
CA SER A 922 -14.12 -8.15 3.07
C SER A 922 -12.78 -8.66 3.59
N ASP A 923 -11.78 -8.82 2.73
CA ASP A 923 -10.49 -9.42 3.08
C ASP A 923 -9.41 -8.35 3.32
N VAL A 924 -9.69 -7.12 2.89
CA VAL A 924 -8.76 -5.98 2.89
C VAL A 924 -8.81 -5.26 4.24
N SER A 925 -7.64 -4.93 4.79
CA SER A 925 -7.51 -4.11 6.00
C SER A 925 -8.04 -2.71 5.77
N TRP A 926 -9.07 -2.29 6.49
CA TRP A 926 -9.55 -0.91 6.37
C TRP A 926 -8.50 0.11 6.85
N ARG A 927 -7.64 -0.26 7.81
CA ARG A 927 -6.61 0.65 8.36
C ARG A 927 -5.48 0.91 7.38
N ASN A 928 -5.09 -0.12 6.64
CA ASN A 928 -3.80 -0.17 5.93
C ASN A 928 -3.94 -0.46 4.43
N TRP A 929 -5.15 -0.42 3.87
CA TRP A 929 -5.36 -0.63 2.42
C TRP A 929 -4.59 0.38 1.56
N ASP A 930 -4.51 1.63 2.01
CA ASP A 930 -3.87 2.80 1.41
C ASP A 930 -2.51 3.14 2.06
N GLN A 931 -1.88 2.20 2.78
CA GLN A 931 -0.70 2.50 3.61
C GLN A 931 0.48 3.13 2.83
N ASN A 932 0.57 2.87 1.52
CA ASN A 932 1.60 3.41 0.65
C ASN A 932 1.45 4.93 0.44
N GLU A 933 0.25 5.47 0.54
CA GLU A 933 -0.01 6.92 0.39
C GLU A 933 0.52 7.75 1.57
N ALA A 934 1.03 7.11 2.62
CA ALA A 934 1.80 7.78 3.67
C ALA A 934 3.13 8.38 3.16
N VAL A 935 3.57 8.01 1.96
CA VAL A 935 4.72 8.61 1.26
C VAL A 935 4.30 9.13 -0.11
N ASN A 936 5.03 10.13 -0.62
CA ASN A 936 4.77 10.73 -1.93
C ASN A 936 4.76 9.66 -3.04
N GLN A 937 3.68 9.63 -3.81
CA GLN A 937 3.49 8.71 -4.94
C GLN A 937 3.97 9.33 -6.26
N PHE A 938 4.04 8.52 -7.33
CA PHE A 938 4.41 9.02 -8.67
C PHE A 938 3.35 9.98 -9.20
N ALA A 939 3.80 11.16 -9.64
CA ALA A 939 2.92 12.23 -10.13
C ALA A 939 2.77 12.19 -11.67
N GLY A 940 1.98 13.13 -12.20
CA GLY A 940 1.66 13.22 -13.62
C GLY A 940 0.51 12.32 -14.05
N ALA A 941 0.18 12.34 -15.33
CA ALA A 941 -0.88 11.50 -15.89
C ALA A 941 -0.53 10.01 -15.73
N HIS A 942 -1.55 9.15 -15.62
CA HIS A 942 -1.38 7.73 -15.88
C HIS A 942 -1.22 7.51 -17.38
N ALA A 943 -0.57 6.43 -17.79
CA ALA A 943 -0.35 6.13 -19.20
C ALA A 943 -0.57 4.65 -19.52
N LEU A 944 -0.93 4.35 -20.75
CA LEU A 944 -1.01 3.00 -21.30
C LEU A 944 0.22 2.72 -22.18
N LEU A 945 0.86 1.57 -22.00
CA LEU A 945 1.86 1.05 -22.92
C LEU A 945 1.16 0.51 -24.18
N SER A 946 1.02 1.37 -25.19
CA SER A 946 0.23 1.10 -26.39
C SER A 946 0.73 -0.11 -27.19
N ASN A 947 2.04 -0.36 -27.16
CA ASN A 947 2.67 -1.49 -27.83
C ASN A 947 2.87 -2.70 -26.89
N GLY A 948 2.26 -2.70 -25.70
CA GLY A 948 2.47 -3.72 -24.69
C GLY A 948 3.80 -3.58 -23.95
N CYS A 949 4.10 -4.56 -23.10
CA CYS A 949 5.31 -4.63 -22.30
C CYS A 949 6.43 -5.50 -22.91
N GLY A 950 6.15 -6.25 -23.98
CA GLY A 950 7.02 -7.29 -24.53
C GLY A 950 8.40 -6.76 -24.90
N GLU A 951 8.45 -5.70 -25.72
CA GLU A 951 9.72 -5.08 -26.11
C GLU A 951 10.52 -4.60 -24.89
N LEU A 952 9.87 -3.99 -23.89
CA LEU A 952 10.54 -3.56 -22.67
C LEU A 952 11.17 -4.73 -21.90
N VAL A 953 10.46 -5.87 -21.81
CA VAL A 953 10.95 -7.08 -21.16
C VAL A 953 12.13 -7.69 -21.92
N GLU A 954 12.04 -7.77 -23.24
CA GLU A 954 13.11 -8.28 -24.10
C GLU A 954 14.37 -7.43 -23.98
N ARG A 955 14.22 -6.10 -24.06
CA ARG A 955 15.33 -5.14 -23.89
C ARG A 955 15.96 -5.24 -22.51
N LEU A 956 15.19 -5.49 -21.46
CA LEU A 956 15.72 -5.73 -20.11
C LEU A 956 16.51 -7.04 -20.01
N ALA A 957 16.04 -8.08 -20.70
CA ALA A 957 16.66 -9.41 -20.73
C ALA A 957 17.93 -9.50 -21.59
N GLU A 958 18.09 -8.58 -22.55
CA GLU A 958 19.22 -8.55 -23.48
C GLU A 958 20.58 -8.57 -22.75
N GLY A 959 21.49 -9.47 -23.16
CA GLY A 959 22.83 -9.59 -22.59
C GLY A 959 22.94 -10.25 -21.20
N LEU A 960 21.82 -10.70 -20.62
CA LEU A 960 21.80 -11.40 -19.34
C LEU A 960 21.94 -12.94 -19.50
N ASP A 961 22.58 -13.60 -18.53
CA ASP A 961 22.62 -15.07 -18.43
C ASP A 961 21.32 -15.59 -17.79
N ILE A 962 20.28 -15.79 -18.60
CA ILE A 962 18.98 -16.30 -18.17
C ILE A 962 18.83 -17.78 -18.55
N ARG A 963 18.40 -18.61 -17.59
CA ARG A 963 18.11 -20.03 -17.78
C ARG A 963 16.61 -20.27 -17.63
N TYR A 964 15.93 -20.46 -18.76
CA TYR A 964 14.52 -20.83 -18.83
C TYR A 964 14.30 -22.31 -18.49
N ASP A 965 13.07 -22.69 -18.12
CA ASP A 965 12.72 -24.07 -17.69
C ASP A 965 13.55 -24.58 -16.49
N HIS A 966 13.98 -23.66 -15.63
CA HIS A 966 14.76 -23.92 -14.42
C HIS A 966 13.96 -23.60 -13.16
N GLU A 967 12.79 -24.23 -13.02
CA GLU A 967 11.95 -24.09 -11.81
C GLU A 967 12.72 -24.52 -10.56
N VAL A 968 13.03 -23.56 -9.69
CA VAL A 968 13.70 -23.82 -8.41
C VAL A 968 12.73 -24.48 -7.45
N THR A 969 13.16 -25.58 -6.82
CA THR A 969 12.34 -26.35 -5.86
C THR A 969 12.95 -26.39 -4.46
N LEU A 970 14.25 -26.13 -4.32
CA LEU A 970 14.95 -26.11 -3.04
C LEU A 970 16.08 -25.06 -3.05
N VAL A 971 16.13 -24.26 -1.98
CA VAL A 971 17.23 -23.33 -1.68
C VAL A 971 17.85 -23.73 -0.34
N GLU A 972 19.10 -24.20 -0.38
CA GLU A 972 19.88 -24.59 0.79
C GLU A 972 20.89 -23.51 1.15
N TRP A 973 20.70 -22.86 2.29
CA TRP A 973 21.45 -21.69 2.73
C TRP A 973 21.99 -21.88 4.16
N LEU A 974 22.73 -22.95 4.39
CA LEU A 974 23.27 -23.27 5.71
C LEU A 974 24.17 -22.13 6.23
N ARG A 975 24.00 -21.75 7.50
CA ARG A 975 24.77 -20.67 8.13
C ARG A 975 26.28 -20.87 8.03
N ALA A 976 26.76 -22.10 8.29
CA ALA A 976 28.18 -22.45 8.22
C ALA A 976 28.74 -22.56 6.80
N ALA A 977 27.89 -22.74 5.78
CA ALA A 977 28.35 -22.84 4.39
C ALA A 977 28.75 -21.48 3.84
N LYS A 978 29.78 -21.42 2.99
CA LYS A 978 30.19 -20.16 2.33
C LYS A 978 29.23 -19.75 1.21
N THR A 979 28.63 -20.72 0.53
CA THR A 979 27.74 -20.54 -0.62
C THR A 979 26.34 -21.08 -0.34
N VAL A 980 25.36 -20.59 -1.10
CA VAL A 980 23.99 -21.08 -1.16
C VAL A 980 23.85 -22.04 -2.35
N SER A 981 23.21 -23.19 -2.14
CA SER A 981 22.91 -24.17 -3.19
C SER A 981 21.45 -24.08 -3.62
N VAL A 982 21.22 -23.95 -4.93
CA VAL A 982 19.90 -23.82 -5.54
C VAL A 982 19.64 -25.03 -6.43
N HIS A 983 18.54 -25.74 -6.21
CA HIS A 983 18.19 -26.97 -6.93
C HIS A 983 16.92 -26.77 -7.76
N CYS A 984 17.00 -27.13 -9.03
CA CYS A 984 15.91 -27.03 -9.99
C CYS A 984 15.18 -28.37 -10.17
N ARG A 985 13.91 -28.32 -10.57
CA ARG A 985 13.07 -29.50 -10.83
C ARG A 985 13.67 -30.41 -11.91
N ASN A 986 14.33 -29.82 -12.90
CA ASN A 986 15.02 -30.52 -13.98
C ASN A 986 16.33 -31.22 -13.55
N GLY A 987 16.65 -31.23 -12.25
CA GLY A 987 17.85 -31.87 -11.68
C GLY A 987 19.12 -31.03 -11.71
N LYS A 988 19.11 -29.83 -12.32
CA LYS A 988 20.25 -28.91 -12.31
C LYS A 988 20.44 -28.28 -10.93
N LYS A 989 21.70 -27.96 -10.60
CA LYS A 989 22.10 -27.35 -9.33
C LYS A 989 23.06 -26.19 -9.58
N PHE A 990 22.89 -25.11 -8.81
CA PHE A 990 23.71 -23.90 -8.91
C PHE A 990 24.23 -23.53 -7.51
N ASN A 991 25.49 -23.09 -7.44
CA ASN A 991 26.09 -22.56 -6.22
C ASN A 991 26.42 -21.08 -6.40
N ALA A 992 26.03 -20.26 -5.42
CA ALA A 992 26.23 -18.82 -5.45
C ALA A 992 26.64 -18.30 -4.07
N ASP A 993 27.35 -17.18 -4.03
CA ASP A 993 27.67 -16.50 -2.76
C ASP A 993 26.40 -15.86 -2.17
N LYS A 994 25.52 -15.37 -3.05
CA LYS A 994 24.26 -14.70 -2.70
C LYS A 994 23.13 -15.18 -3.61
N VAL A 995 21.91 -15.23 -3.09
CA VAL A 995 20.70 -15.55 -3.85
C VAL A 995 19.65 -14.47 -3.66
N LEU A 996 19.11 -13.97 -4.77
CA LEU A 996 17.98 -13.06 -4.79
C LEU A 996 16.71 -13.81 -5.19
N LEU A 997 15.68 -13.75 -4.34
CA LEU A 997 14.36 -14.31 -4.59
C LEU A 997 13.46 -13.20 -5.14
N ALA A 998 13.15 -13.26 -6.44
CA ALA A 998 12.22 -12.36 -7.13
C ALA A 998 10.91 -13.08 -7.50
N LEU A 999 10.45 -13.94 -6.59
CA LEU A 999 9.28 -14.80 -6.77
C LEU A 999 7.96 -14.07 -6.41
N PRO A 1000 6.84 -14.37 -7.09
CA PRO A 1000 5.52 -13.91 -6.67
C PRO A 1000 5.16 -14.38 -5.26
N LEU A 1001 4.40 -13.56 -4.52
CA LEU A 1001 4.00 -13.85 -3.14
C LEU A 1001 3.22 -15.18 -3.03
N ALA A 1002 2.31 -15.45 -3.96
CA ALA A 1002 1.52 -16.68 -3.95
C ALA A 1002 2.38 -17.95 -4.13
N VAL A 1003 3.51 -17.88 -4.85
CA VAL A 1003 4.46 -19.00 -4.99
C VAL A 1003 5.12 -19.31 -3.65
N LEU A 1004 5.48 -18.27 -2.89
CA LEU A 1004 6.04 -18.40 -1.54
C LEU A 1004 5.01 -18.92 -0.53
N GLN A 1005 3.78 -18.39 -0.57
CA GLN A 1005 2.66 -18.81 0.29
C GLN A 1005 2.23 -20.26 0.03
N LYS A 1006 2.24 -20.71 -1.24
CA LYS A 1006 1.94 -22.10 -1.62
C LYS A 1006 3.12 -23.06 -1.41
N HIS A 1007 4.23 -22.59 -0.80
CA HIS A 1007 5.42 -23.38 -0.48
C HIS A 1007 6.00 -24.17 -1.67
N ARG A 1008 5.95 -23.61 -2.88
CA ARG A 1008 6.49 -24.24 -4.10
C ARG A 1008 8.02 -24.35 -4.07
N VAL A 1009 8.68 -23.45 -3.35
CA VAL A 1009 10.12 -23.48 -3.08
C VAL A 1009 10.36 -23.86 -1.63
N ARG A 1010 11.12 -24.92 -1.39
CA ARG A 1010 11.54 -25.32 -0.04
C ARG A 1010 12.81 -24.57 0.35
N PHE A 1011 12.91 -24.17 1.62
CA PHE A 1011 14.09 -23.52 2.17
C PHE A 1011 14.71 -24.40 3.26
N ASN A 1012 16.03 -24.60 3.19
CA ASN A 1012 16.79 -25.33 4.19
C ASN A 1012 17.98 -24.48 4.69
N PRO A 1013 17.97 -23.95 5.92
CA PRO A 1013 16.89 -24.05 6.91
C PRO A 1013 15.62 -23.27 6.51
N LYS A 1014 14.52 -23.46 7.25
CA LYS A 1014 13.26 -22.73 7.01
C LYS A 1014 13.47 -21.22 7.14
N LEU A 1015 12.67 -20.44 6.41
CA LEU A 1015 12.67 -18.98 6.54
C LEU A 1015 12.26 -18.55 7.97
N PRO A 1016 12.79 -17.43 8.49
CA PRO A 1016 12.42 -16.95 9.83
C PRO A 1016 10.92 -16.66 9.99
N ASP A 1017 10.39 -16.84 11.20
CA ASP A 1017 8.96 -16.63 11.51
C ASP A 1017 8.47 -15.22 11.16
N LYS A 1018 9.36 -14.22 11.19
CA LYS A 1018 9.04 -12.86 10.74
C LYS A 1018 8.55 -12.83 9.29
N LYS A 1019 9.20 -13.58 8.39
CA LYS A 1019 8.79 -13.71 6.99
C LYS A 1019 7.51 -14.52 6.86
N ALA A 1020 7.36 -15.60 7.61
CA ALA A 1020 6.13 -16.40 7.62
C ALA A 1020 4.91 -15.56 8.03
N ARG A 1021 5.04 -14.73 9.06
CA ARG A 1021 4.00 -13.78 9.48
C ARG A 1021 3.72 -12.74 8.41
N ALA A 1022 4.74 -12.14 7.80
CA ALA A 1022 4.54 -11.18 6.73
C ALA A 1022 3.78 -11.79 5.53
N MET A 1023 4.14 -13.02 5.13
CA MET A 1023 3.42 -13.77 4.09
C MET A 1023 1.97 -14.09 4.48
N LYS A 1024 1.63 -14.20 5.78
CA LYS A 1024 0.25 -14.42 6.22
C LYS A 1024 -0.63 -13.17 6.06
N TYR A 1025 -0.05 -11.99 6.36
CA TYR A 1025 -0.78 -10.72 6.45
C TYR A 1025 -0.74 -9.87 5.17
N ILE A 1026 0.12 -10.20 4.21
CA ILE A 1026 0.02 -9.67 2.85
C ILE A 1026 -0.77 -10.68 2.02
N GLY A 1027 -1.86 -10.21 1.41
CA GLY A 1027 -2.72 -11.02 0.56
C GLY A 1027 -2.19 -11.10 -0.87
N ALA A 1028 -2.41 -12.24 -1.51
CA ALA A 1028 -2.23 -12.40 -2.94
C ALA A 1028 -3.55 -12.06 -3.63
N GLY A 1029 -3.68 -10.83 -4.12
CA GLY A 1029 -4.84 -10.37 -4.86
C GLY A 1029 -4.90 -11.00 -6.26
N LEU A 1030 -6.12 -11.10 -6.80
CA LEU A 1030 -6.42 -11.69 -8.08
C LEU A 1030 -7.45 -10.83 -8.82
N ILE A 1031 -7.09 -10.50 -10.05
CA ILE A 1031 -7.97 -10.04 -11.11
C ILE A 1031 -7.67 -10.84 -12.37
N GLU A 1032 -8.66 -10.96 -13.25
CA GLU A 1032 -8.46 -11.56 -14.56
C GLU A 1032 -8.97 -10.60 -15.62
N LYS A 1033 -8.27 -10.52 -16.75
CA LYS A 1033 -8.63 -9.66 -17.88
C LYS A 1033 -9.36 -10.46 -18.94
N VAL A 1034 -10.27 -9.76 -19.61
CA VAL A 1034 -10.98 -10.24 -20.79
C VAL A 1034 -10.85 -9.16 -21.85
N ALA A 1035 -10.26 -9.49 -23.00
CA ALA A 1035 -10.19 -8.61 -24.15
C ALA A 1035 -10.91 -9.24 -25.33
N VAL A 1036 -11.69 -8.45 -26.05
CA VAL A 1036 -12.54 -8.90 -27.15
C VAL A 1036 -12.36 -7.99 -28.34
N ARG A 1037 -12.17 -8.60 -29.52
CA ARG A 1037 -12.06 -7.92 -30.80
C ARG A 1037 -13.40 -7.92 -31.54
N PHE A 1038 -13.76 -6.77 -32.10
CA PHE A 1038 -14.99 -6.55 -32.84
C PHE A 1038 -14.71 -6.14 -34.30
N PRO A 1039 -15.62 -6.48 -35.24
CA PRO A 1039 -15.52 -6.04 -36.64
C PRO A 1039 -15.67 -4.53 -36.84
N ARG A 1040 -16.36 -3.82 -35.94
CA ARG A 1040 -16.60 -2.36 -36.02
C ARG A 1040 -16.59 -1.71 -34.64
N CYS A 1041 -16.26 -0.42 -34.60
CA CYS A 1041 -16.43 0.43 -33.41
C CYS A 1041 -17.92 0.78 -33.23
N PHE A 1042 -18.64 0.05 -32.38
CA PHE A 1042 -20.03 0.36 -32.02
C PHE A 1042 -20.16 1.42 -30.93
N TRP A 1043 -19.09 1.69 -30.16
CA TRP A 1043 -19.04 2.72 -29.11
C TRP A 1043 -18.68 4.12 -29.66
N ASN A 1044 -18.98 4.38 -30.93
CA ASN A 1044 -18.63 5.63 -31.64
C ASN A 1044 -19.16 6.90 -30.95
N SER A 1045 -20.29 6.78 -30.25
CA SER A 1045 -20.96 7.86 -29.50
C SER A 1045 -20.17 8.35 -28.29
N LEU A 1046 -19.23 7.54 -27.79
CA LEU A 1046 -18.35 7.88 -26.67
C LEU A 1046 -16.99 8.43 -27.11
N LEU A 1047 -16.68 8.39 -28.42
CA LEU A 1047 -15.41 8.90 -28.92
C LEU A 1047 -15.35 10.43 -28.73
N LYS A 1048 -14.17 10.91 -28.37
CA LYS A 1048 -13.85 12.33 -28.35
C LYS A 1048 -13.88 12.90 -29.78
N LYS A 1049 -13.80 14.23 -29.89
CA LYS A 1049 -13.76 14.94 -31.18
C LYS A 1049 -12.61 14.50 -32.08
N ASP A 1050 -11.51 14.03 -31.50
CA ASP A 1050 -10.36 13.48 -32.23
C ASP A 1050 -10.53 11.99 -32.62
N GLY A 1051 -11.71 11.42 -32.34
CA GLY A 1051 -12.03 10.02 -32.61
C GLY A 1051 -11.43 9.03 -31.60
N THR A 1052 -10.84 9.47 -30.49
CA THR A 1052 -10.22 8.57 -29.52
C THR A 1052 -11.11 8.32 -28.30
N LEU A 1053 -10.89 7.19 -27.63
CA LEU A 1053 -11.42 6.89 -26.32
C LEU A 1053 -10.33 6.23 -25.49
N ASP A 1054 -10.23 6.58 -24.21
CA ASP A 1054 -9.31 5.94 -23.28
C ASP A 1054 -9.99 4.73 -22.66
N TYR A 1055 -11.13 4.99 -22.03
CA TYR A 1055 -11.96 4.01 -21.33
C TYR A 1055 -13.32 4.60 -20.97
N PHE A 1056 -14.27 3.75 -20.61
CA PHE A 1056 -15.56 4.12 -20.04
C PHE A 1056 -15.94 3.17 -18.89
N SER A 1057 -16.73 3.66 -17.94
CA SER A 1057 -17.15 2.93 -16.75
C SER A 1057 -18.48 2.20 -16.97
N HIS A 1058 -18.68 1.12 -16.23
CA HIS A 1058 -19.93 0.36 -16.18
C HIS A 1058 -20.53 0.48 -14.78
N ALA A 1059 -21.65 1.19 -14.65
CA ALA A 1059 -22.42 1.19 -13.41
C ALA A 1059 -23.22 -0.13 -13.30
N PRO A 1060 -22.95 -0.99 -12.29
CA PRO A 1060 -23.51 -2.34 -12.24
C PRO A 1060 -25.01 -2.31 -11.93
N ARG A 1061 -25.78 -3.28 -12.46
CA ARG A 1061 -27.22 -3.42 -12.16
C ARG A 1061 -27.47 -3.79 -10.69
N LYS A 1062 -26.60 -4.63 -10.13
CA LYS A 1062 -26.71 -5.17 -8.77
C LYS A 1062 -25.36 -5.10 -8.07
N SER A 1063 -25.38 -5.06 -6.75
CA SER A 1063 -24.15 -5.00 -5.93
C SER A 1063 -23.24 -6.22 -6.10
N CYS A 1064 -23.80 -7.40 -6.44
CA CYS A 1064 -23.01 -8.62 -6.72
C CYS A 1064 -22.24 -8.56 -8.04
N ASP A 1065 -22.62 -7.65 -8.94
CA ASP A 1065 -22.03 -7.54 -10.29
C ASP A 1065 -20.96 -6.43 -10.33
N ARG A 1066 -20.66 -5.77 -9.20
CA ARG A 1066 -19.72 -4.64 -9.15
C ARG A 1066 -18.29 -4.99 -9.58
N GLY A 1067 -17.91 -6.26 -9.43
CA GLY A 1067 -16.62 -6.77 -9.88
C GLY A 1067 -16.63 -7.27 -11.32
N LEU A 1068 -17.78 -7.26 -12.01
CA LEU A 1068 -17.96 -7.78 -13.36
C LEU A 1068 -17.84 -6.65 -14.38
N PHE A 1069 -16.69 -6.60 -15.05
CA PHE A 1069 -16.40 -5.65 -16.13
C PHE A 1069 -16.68 -4.20 -15.75
N ASN A 1070 -16.08 -3.76 -14.63
CA ASN A 1070 -16.35 -2.45 -14.04
C ASN A 1070 -15.89 -1.28 -14.95
N MET A 1071 -14.82 -1.50 -15.74
CA MET A 1071 -14.21 -0.52 -16.65
C MET A 1071 -13.88 -1.17 -17.99
N PHE A 1072 -14.20 -0.52 -19.10
CA PHE A 1072 -13.81 -0.95 -20.44
C PHE A 1072 -12.76 0.00 -21.01
N TYR A 1073 -11.61 -0.54 -21.38
CA TYR A 1073 -10.50 0.20 -21.99
C TYR A 1073 -10.50 0.00 -23.49
N ASP A 1074 -10.36 1.08 -24.23
CA ASP A 1074 -10.22 1.03 -25.69
C ASP A 1074 -8.75 0.83 -26.07
N PHE A 1075 -8.50 -0.32 -26.68
CA PHE A 1075 -7.20 -0.74 -27.17
C PHE A 1075 -7.05 -0.56 -28.68
N SER A 1076 -8.10 -0.07 -29.35
CA SER A 1076 -8.12 0.13 -30.79
C SER A 1076 -7.00 1.08 -31.20
N ARG A 1077 -6.08 0.58 -32.01
CA ARG A 1077 -4.97 1.37 -32.56
C ARG A 1077 -5.43 2.00 -33.85
N ARG A 1078 -5.14 3.28 -34.09
CA ARG A 1078 -5.30 3.92 -35.40
C ARG A 1078 -3.98 3.88 -36.17
N ASP A 1079 -4.06 3.68 -37.47
CA ASP A 1079 -2.94 3.80 -38.39
C ASP A 1079 -2.61 5.28 -38.69
N GLU A 1080 -1.63 5.50 -39.57
CA GLU A 1080 -1.15 6.83 -39.99
C GLU A 1080 -2.24 7.67 -40.67
N ASN A 1081 -3.27 7.01 -41.23
CA ASN A 1081 -4.42 7.63 -41.88
C ASN A 1081 -5.59 7.84 -40.91
N GLY A 1082 -5.41 7.52 -39.61
CA GLY A 1082 -6.44 7.63 -38.59
C GLY A 1082 -7.46 6.49 -38.60
N VAL A 1083 -7.26 5.42 -39.35
CA VAL A 1083 -8.17 4.26 -39.43
C VAL A 1083 -7.70 3.16 -38.49
N ALA A 1084 -8.60 2.60 -37.69
CA ALA A 1084 -8.24 1.47 -36.81
C ALA A 1084 -8.41 0.14 -37.53
N PRO A 1085 -7.35 -0.68 -37.71
CA PRO A 1085 -7.47 -1.99 -38.35
C PRO A 1085 -8.16 -3.03 -37.46
N PHE A 1086 -8.14 -2.83 -36.13
CA PHE A 1086 -8.76 -3.71 -35.14
C PHE A 1086 -9.45 -2.88 -34.06
N TYR A 1087 -10.68 -3.26 -33.73
CA TYR A 1087 -11.44 -2.65 -32.63
C TYR A 1087 -11.43 -3.58 -31.44
N VAL A 1088 -10.74 -3.20 -30.36
CA VAL A 1088 -10.55 -4.08 -29.20
C VAL A 1088 -10.93 -3.36 -27.93
N LEU A 1089 -11.82 -3.98 -27.15
CA LEU A 1089 -12.10 -3.56 -25.78
C LEU A 1089 -11.51 -4.56 -24.81
N MET A 1090 -10.93 -4.06 -23.72
CA MET A 1090 -10.46 -4.86 -22.61
C MET A 1090 -11.18 -4.46 -21.34
N SER A 1091 -11.59 -5.43 -20.54
CA SER A 1091 -12.09 -5.22 -19.19
C SER A 1091 -11.50 -6.27 -18.25
N TYR A 1092 -11.90 -6.22 -16.99
CA TYR A 1092 -11.43 -7.12 -15.96
C TYR A 1092 -12.57 -7.63 -15.08
N VAL A 1093 -12.30 -8.75 -14.43
CA VAL A 1093 -13.10 -9.27 -13.33
C VAL A 1093 -12.29 -9.31 -12.04
N CYS A 1094 -12.94 -8.94 -10.94
CA CYS A 1094 -12.33 -8.88 -9.61
C CYS A 1094 -13.35 -9.20 -8.52
N GLY A 1095 -12.91 -9.25 -7.26
CA GLY A 1095 -13.81 -9.48 -6.11
C GLY A 1095 -14.56 -10.80 -6.23
N ASP A 1096 -15.89 -10.75 -6.11
CA ASP A 1096 -16.76 -11.92 -6.25
C ASP A 1096 -16.87 -12.44 -7.70
N SER A 1097 -16.56 -11.61 -8.69
CA SER A 1097 -16.74 -11.93 -10.12
C SER A 1097 -15.53 -12.63 -10.73
N VAL A 1098 -14.39 -12.71 -10.05
CA VAL A 1098 -13.18 -13.35 -10.59
C VAL A 1098 -13.39 -14.85 -10.86
N ASP A 1099 -14.30 -15.49 -10.12
CA ASP A 1099 -14.58 -16.92 -10.27
C ASP A 1099 -15.26 -17.29 -11.59
N ILE A 1100 -15.74 -16.34 -12.40
CA ILE A 1100 -16.37 -16.67 -13.69
C ILE A 1100 -15.38 -17.39 -14.61
N VAL A 1101 -14.09 -17.00 -14.61
CA VAL A 1101 -13.08 -17.66 -15.43
C VAL A 1101 -12.76 -19.07 -14.95
N ASN A 1102 -13.16 -19.40 -13.71
CA ASN A 1102 -13.04 -20.75 -13.15
C ASN A 1102 -14.26 -21.63 -13.44
N LYS A 1103 -15.43 -21.01 -13.63
CA LYS A 1103 -16.71 -21.70 -13.81
C LYS A 1103 -17.07 -21.95 -15.27
N TYR A 1104 -16.62 -21.08 -16.17
CA TYR A 1104 -16.98 -21.08 -17.59
C TYR A 1104 -15.75 -21.23 -18.48
N SER A 1105 -15.97 -21.67 -19.72
CA SER A 1105 -14.97 -21.67 -20.80
C SER A 1105 -14.62 -20.24 -21.25
N ASP A 1106 -13.50 -20.07 -21.94
CA ASP A 1106 -13.05 -18.75 -22.40
C ASP A 1106 -14.05 -18.14 -23.39
N GLU A 1107 -14.67 -18.97 -24.25
CA GLU A 1107 -15.73 -18.58 -25.17
C GLU A 1107 -16.99 -18.10 -24.43
N GLU A 1108 -17.41 -18.82 -23.38
CA GLU A 1108 -18.54 -18.41 -22.55
C GLU A 1108 -18.25 -17.12 -21.78
N VAL A 1109 -17.04 -16.94 -21.26
CA VAL A 1109 -16.63 -15.69 -20.59
C VAL A 1109 -16.64 -14.52 -21.58
N ALA A 1110 -16.13 -14.72 -22.80
CA ALA A 1110 -16.21 -13.73 -23.87
C ALA A 1110 -17.67 -13.41 -24.23
N GLN A 1111 -18.56 -14.41 -24.23
CA GLN A 1111 -19.98 -14.17 -24.45
C GLN A 1111 -20.61 -13.33 -23.33
N ILE A 1112 -20.29 -13.58 -22.06
CA ILE A 1112 -20.75 -12.78 -20.92
C ILE A 1112 -20.26 -11.32 -21.06
N PHE A 1113 -19.03 -11.11 -21.56
CA PHE A 1113 -18.49 -9.79 -21.86
C PHE A 1113 -19.31 -9.07 -22.95
N VAL A 1114 -19.60 -9.74 -24.06
CA VAL A 1114 -20.42 -9.18 -25.15
C VAL A 1114 -21.85 -8.92 -24.69
N ASP A 1115 -22.45 -9.81 -23.92
CA ASP A 1115 -23.80 -9.63 -23.38
C ASP A 1115 -23.88 -8.47 -22.38
N THR A 1116 -22.79 -8.19 -21.66
CA THR A 1116 -22.67 -6.99 -20.82
C THR A 1116 -22.64 -5.73 -21.69
N LEU A 1117 -21.89 -5.73 -22.79
CA LEU A 1117 -21.87 -4.62 -23.74
C LEU A 1117 -23.25 -4.40 -24.41
N ARG A 1118 -23.97 -5.46 -24.77
CA ARG A 1118 -25.34 -5.37 -25.30
C ARG A 1118 -26.30 -4.72 -24.32
N GLN A 1119 -26.09 -4.91 -23.03
CA GLN A 1119 -26.85 -4.21 -21.99
C GLN A 1119 -26.47 -2.73 -21.87
N LEU A 1120 -25.20 -2.38 -22.10
CA LEU A 1120 -24.72 -1.00 -22.04
C LEU A 1120 -25.11 -0.18 -23.28
N PHE A 1121 -25.20 -0.81 -24.44
CA PHE A 1121 -25.58 -0.18 -25.70
C PHE A 1121 -26.81 -0.86 -26.33
N PRO A 1122 -27.99 -0.79 -25.70
CA PRO A 1122 -29.18 -1.52 -26.14
C PRO A 1122 -29.73 -1.05 -27.50
N ASN A 1123 -29.31 0.13 -27.97
CA ASN A 1123 -29.70 0.68 -29.26
C ASN A 1123 -28.69 0.37 -30.39
N GLU A 1124 -27.57 -0.28 -30.06
CA GLU A 1124 -26.55 -0.69 -31.03
C GLU A 1124 -26.69 -2.17 -31.34
N ASP A 1125 -26.61 -2.53 -32.62
CA ASP A 1125 -26.51 -3.92 -33.05
C ASP A 1125 -25.06 -4.40 -32.91
N ILE A 1126 -24.68 -4.84 -31.71
CA ILE A 1126 -23.31 -5.25 -31.40
C ILE A 1126 -22.99 -6.57 -32.12
N PRO A 1127 -22.01 -6.57 -33.04
CA PRO A 1127 -21.64 -7.77 -33.79
C PRO A 1127 -21.06 -8.85 -32.88
N GLU A 1128 -21.08 -10.08 -33.36
CA GLU A 1128 -20.33 -11.18 -32.73
C GLU A 1128 -18.82 -10.88 -32.74
N PRO A 1129 -18.09 -11.33 -31.71
CA PRO A 1129 -16.67 -11.08 -31.61
C PRO A 1129 -15.85 -11.94 -32.57
N ASP A 1130 -14.81 -11.35 -33.17
CA ASP A 1130 -13.89 -12.03 -34.11
C ASP A 1130 -12.63 -12.61 -33.42
N GLY A 1131 -12.60 -12.57 -32.08
CA GLY A 1131 -11.51 -13.06 -31.26
C GLY A 1131 -11.59 -12.56 -29.82
N ALA A 1132 -11.10 -13.37 -28.88
CA ALA A 1132 -11.06 -13.00 -27.47
C ALA A 1132 -9.79 -13.55 -26.79
N VAL A 1133 -9.39 -12.90 -25.70
CA VAL A 1133 -8.33 -13.32 -24.79
C VAL A 1133 -8.88 -13.26 -23.37
N VAL A 1134 -8.78 -14.38 -22.65
CA VAL A 1134 -9.18 -14.49 -21.23
C VAL A 1134 -7.96 -14.93 -20.42
N THR A 1135 -7.67 -14.25 -19.31
CA THR A 1135 -6.52 -14.59 -18.47
C THR A 1135 -6.87 -15.55 -17.34
N HIS A 1136 -5.87 -16.32 -16.91
CA HIS A 1136 -5.97 -17.33 -15.86
C HIS A 1136 -4.79 -17.26 -14.87
N TRP A 1137 -4.43 -16.07 -14.41
CA TRP A 1137 -3.33 -15.83 -13.46
C TRP A 1137 -3.46 -16.64 -12.16
N GLY A 1138 -4.68 -16.87 -11.67
CA GLY A 1138 -4.94 -17.64 -10.46
C GLY A 1138 -4.53 -19.12 -10.59
N ARG A 1139 -4.65 -19.67 -11.81
CA ARG A 1139 -4.32 -21.06 -12.14
C ARG A 1139 -2.85 -21.28 -12.45
N ASP A 1140 -2.11 -20.21 -12.78
CA ASP A 1140 -0.69 -20.30 -13.12
C ASP A 1140 0.14 -20.78 -11.90
N PRO A 1141 0.79 -21.97 -11.97
CA PRO A 1141 1.54 -22.52 -10.83
C PRO A 1141 2.80 -21.72 -10.47
N HIS A 1142 3.33 -20.93 -11.40
CA HIS A 1142 4.55 -20.13 -11.23
C HIS A 1142 4.25 -18.67 -10.87
N ILE A 1143 2.97 -18.26 -10.87
CA ILE A 1143 2.54 -16.90 -10.53
C ILE A 1143 1.41 -16.92 -9.50
N GLY A 1144 0.23 -17.44 -9.85
CA GLY A 1144 -0.87 -17.72 -8.94
C GLY A 1144 -1.54 -16.50 -8.31
N MET A 1145 -1.33 -15.30 -8.85
CA MET A 1145 -1.85 -14.02 -8.35
C MET A 1145 -1.67 -12.90 -9.38
N SER A 1146 -2.35 -11.76 -9.17
CA SER A 1146 -2.16 -10.53 -9.94
C SER A 1146 -1.22 -9.56 -9.22
N TYR A 1147 -1.57 -9.10 -8.02
CA TYR A 1147 -0.74 -8.19 -7.20
C TYR A 1147 -1.13 -8.26 -5.73
N SER A 1148 -0.25 -7.77 -4.84
CA SER A 1148 -0.45 -7.90 -3.40
C SER A 1148 -1.40 -6.84 -2.81
N TYR A 1149 -1.96 -7.13 -1.63
CA TYR A 1149 -2.72 -6.17 -0.83
C TYR A 1149 -2.51 -6.42 0.67
N VAL A 1150 -2.94 -5.50 1.53
CA VAL A 1150 -2.85 -5.69 2.98
C VAL A 1150 -4.12 -6.35 3.52
N ARG A 1151 -4.00 -7.56 4.07
CA ARG A 1151 -5.11 -8.26 4.73
C ARG A 1151 -5.42 -7.66 6.09
N ILE A 1152 -6.61 -7.94 6.61
CA ILE A 1152 -7.00 -7.60 7.99
C ILE A 1152 -5.92 -8.05 8.99
N GLY A 1153 -5.54 -7.14 9.88
CA GLY A 1153 -4.46 -7.30 10.86
C GLY A 1153 -3.05 -7.06 10.29
N GLY A 1154 -2.93 -6.90 8.98
CA GLY A 1154 -1.70 -6.56 8.29
C GLY A 1154 -1.35 -5.08 8.38
N THR A 1155 -0.07 -4.76 8.15
CA THR A 1155 0.42 -3.37 8.06
C THR A 1155 1.43 -3.25 6.93
N GLY A 1156 1.74 -2.02 6.52
CA GLY A 1156 2.81 -1.75 5.56
C GLY A 1156 4.17 -2.32 5.96
N ALA A 1157 4.47 -2.44 7.25
CA ALA A 1157 5.73 -2.99 7.75
C ALA A 1157 5.97 -4.45 7.34
N HIS A 1158 4.91 -5.19 7.00
CA HIS A 1158 5.07 -6.56 6.49
C HIS A 1158 5.76 -6.60 5.12
N TYR A 1159 5.66 -5.55 4.29
CA TYR A 1159 6.43 -5.46 3.04
C TYR A 1159 7.93 -5.34 3.34
N ASP A 1160 8.28 -4.55 4.37
CA ASP A 1160 9.66 -4.38 4.83
C ASP A 1160 10.22 -5.69 5.42
N ASP A 1161 9.38 -6.46 6.13
CA ASP A 1161 9.74 -7.77 6.67
C ASP A 1161 10.02 -8.81 5.58
N LEU A 1162 9.24 -8.79 4.48
CA LEU A 1162 9.52 -9.60 3.30
C LEU A 1162 10.81 -9.15 2.61
N ALA A 1163 11.05 -7.84 2.49
CA ALA A 1163 12.24 -7.26 1.87
C ALA A 1163 13.54 -7.50 2.66
N ALA A 1164 13.47 -7.76 3.98
CA ALA A 1164 14.64 -7.88 4.82
C ALA A 1164 15.58 -9.03 4.37
N PRO A 1165 16.88 -8.79 4.13
CA PRO A 1165 17.81 -9.86 3.77
C PRO A 1165 18.08 -10.79 4.96
N ILE A 1166 18.54 -12.01 4.68
CA ILE A 1166 18.87 -13.02 5.70
C ILE A 1166 20.35 -13.40 5.61
N ASP A 1167 21.06 -13.28 6.73
CA ASP A 1167 22.46 -13.69 6.94
C ASP A 1167 23.42 -13.23 5.83
N GLY A 1168 23.10 -12.10 5.16
CA GLY A 1168 23.81 -11.58 4.00
C GLY A 1168 23.89 -12.57 2.84
N LYS A 1169 22.97 -13.56 2.75
CA LYS A 1169 22.98 -14.63 1.74
C LYS A 1169 21.71 -14.62 0.90
N LEU A 1170 20.55 -14.47 1.54
CA LEU A 1170 19.26 -14.42 0.86
C LEU A 1170 18.73 -13.00 0.82
N TYR A 1171 18.30 -12.56 -0.35
CA TYR A 1171 17.72 -11.25 -0.62
C TYR A 1171 16.35 -11.46 -1.26
N PHE A 1172 15.46 -10.46 -1.14
CA PHE A 1172 14.07 -10.58 -1.58
C PHE A 1172 13.66 -9.31 -2.33
N ALA A 1173 13.19 -9.50 -3.55
CA ALA A 1173 12.65 -8.44 -4.38
C ALA A 1173 11.31 -8.86 -5.00
N GLY A 1174 10.63 -7.91 -5.63
CA GLY A 1174 9.29 -8.03 -6.18
C GLY A 1174 8.35 -7.00 -5.57
N GLU A 1175 7.19 -6.80 -6.21
CA GLU A 1175 6.19 -5.82 -5.75
C GLU A 1175 5.74 -6.04 -4.29
N CYS A 1176 5.64 -7.30 -3.85
CA CYS A 1176 5.31 -7.66 -2.46
C CYS A 1176 6.42 -7.35 -1.43
N THR A 1177 7.54 -6.77 -1.88
CA THR A 1177 8.65 -6.32 -1.02
C THR A 1177 8.84 -4.81 -1.07
N ASN A 1178 7.99 -4.08 -1.79
CA ASN A 1178 8.06 -2.63 -1.90
C ASN A 1178 6.88 -1.98 -1.17
N ARG A 1179 7.14 -1.45 0.03
CA ARG A 1179 6.11 -0.80 0.84
C ARG A 1179 5.57 0.48 0.22
N PHE A 1180 6.44 1.26 -0.43
CA PHE A 1180 6.10 2.60 -0.93
C PHE A 1180 5.36 2.54 -2.26
N PHE A 1181 5.68 1.55 -3.08
CA PHE A 1181 5.07 1.32 -4.38
C PHE A 1181 4.73 -0.17 -4.52
N PRO A 1182 3.80 -0.72 -3.73
CA PRO A 1182 3.38 -2.12 -3.88
C PRO A 1182 2.65 -2.31 -5.22
N GLN A 1183 2.32 -3.56 -5.58
CA GLN A 1183 1.51 -3.96 -6.74
C GLN A 1183 2.12 -3.72 -8.13
N THR A 1184 2.69 -2.54 -8.36
CA THR A 1184 3.04 -2.02 -9.68
C THR A 1184 4.31 -2.66 -10.27
N MET A 1185 4.41 -2.64 -11.60
CA MET A 1185 5.65 -3.00 -12.30
C MET A 1185 6.80 -2.05 -11.92
N THR A 1186 6.51 -0.76 -11.71
CA THR A 1186 7.46 0.24 -11.20
C THR A 1186 8.01 -0.16 -9.84
N GLY A 1187 7.14 -0.53 -8.90
CA GLY A 1187 7.50 -1.02 -7.58
C GLY A 1187 8.39 -2.26 -7.59
N ALA A 1188 8.05 -3.22 -8.45
CA ALA A 1188 8.84 -4.42 -8.68
C ALA A 1188 10.23 -4.09 -9.25
N TYR A 1189 10.32 -3.21 -10.25
CA TYR A 1189 11.58 -2.74 -10.82
C TYR A 1189 12.49 -2.09 -9.76
N ILE A 1190 11.94 -1.16 -8.99
CA ILE A 1190 12.65 -0.45 -7.91
C ILE A 1190 13.16 -1.41 -6.83
N SER A 1191 12.37 -2.42 -6.46
CA SER A 1191 12.82 -3.42 -5.48
C SER A 1191 14.02 -4.22 -6.00
N GLY A 1192 14.11 -4.46 -7.32
CA GLY A 1192 15.27 -5.10 -7.94
C GLY A 1192 16.53 -4.24 -7.84
N LEU A 1193 16.41 -2.94 -8.17
CA LEU A 1193 17.50 -1.97 -8.01
C LEU A 1193 17.97 -1.86 -6.56
N ARG A 1194 17.03 -1.81 -5.61
CA ARG A 1194 17.32 -1.78 -4.17
C ARG A 1194 18.15 -2.99 -3.74
N GLU A 1195 17.76 -4.20 -4.14
CA GLU A 1195 18.51 -5.40 -3.77
C GLU A 1195 19.85 -5.51 -4.50
N ALA A 1196 19.98 -5.03 -5.75
CA ALA A 1196 21.26 -4.93 -6.44
C ALA A 1196 22.27 -4.09 -5.63
N GLY A 1197 21.86 -2.90 -5.18
CA GLY A 1197 22.70 -2.05 -4.32
C GLY A 1197 23.08 -2.75 -3.01
N ARG A 1198 22.13 -3.37 -2.30
CA ARG A 1198 22.39 -4.10 -1.04
C ARG A 1198 23.34 -5.29 -1.22
N ILE A 1199 23.17 -6.06 -2.30
CA ILE A 1199 24.03 -7.21 -2.62
C ILE A 1199 25.45 -6.72 -2.92
N TRP A 1200 25.59 -5.69 -3.73
CA TRP A 1200 26.89 -5.12 -4.08
C TRP A 1200 27.60 -4.56 -2.84
N GLU A 1201 26.94 -3.72 -2.02
CA GLU A 1201 27.49 -3.16 -0.79
C GLU A 1201 27.95 -4.26 0.18
N SER A 1202 27.13 -5.29 0.39
CA SER A 1202 27.47 -6.40 1.29
C SER A 1202 28.74 -7.18 0.88
N SER A 1203 29.13 -7.10 -0.39
CA SER A 1203 30.31 -7.76 -0.94
C SER A 1203 31.54 -6.85 -0.96
N HIS A 1204 31.35 -5.55 -0.71
CA HIS A 1204 32.36 -4.50 -0.91
C HIS A 1204 32.48 -3.51 0.28
N ASN A 1205 31.93 -3.83 1.46
CA ASN A 1205 31.93 -2.95 2.64
C ASN A 1205 33.31 -2.39 3.05
N GLU A 1206 34.42 -3.05 2.70
CA GLU A 1206 35.78 -2.57 2.99
C GLU A 1206 36.31 -1.48 2.04
N ILE A 1207 35.67 -1.24 0.88
CA ILE A 1207 36.13 -0.22 -0.11
C ILE A 1207 36.00 1.22 0.42
N TRP A 1208 35.29 1.38 1.53
CA TRP A 1208 34.63 2.62 1.89
C TRP A 1208 34.94 3.11 3.31
N ILE A 1209 35.77 2.37 4.04
CA ILE A 1209 36.12 2.59 5.45
C ILE A 1209 37.47 3.32 5.60
N ASP A 1210 38.22 3.52 4.52
CA ASP A 1210 39.48 4.30 4.49
C ASP A 1210 39.28 5.81 4.32
#